data_AF-A0A1Z9UMJ0-F1
#
_entry.id   AF-A0A1Z9UMJ0-F1
#
_cell.length_a   1.000
_cell.length_b   1.000
_cell.length_c   1.000
_cell.angle_alpha   90.00
_cell.angle_beta   90.00
_cell.angle_gamma   90.00
#
_symmetry.space_group_name_H-M   'P 1'
#
loop_
_entity.id
_entity.type
_entity.pdbx_description
1 polymer ?
#
loop_
_entity_poly.entity_id
_entity_poly.type
_entity_poly.pdbx_seq_one_letter_code
_entity_poly.pdbx_strand_id
1 'polypeptide(L)'
;MSSINKILEDLNKEQKEAVLNTEGPNLVVAGAGSGKTRVLTTRLAHIINEKKAWPNQILCVTFTNKAAKEMQNRVMKYVEGRSNSVPWLGTFHSISVKILRRHAEALEYKSNFTILDSDDQKKLIRKICKAESLDAKKFSPQLIMSFIDKWKNKGLLPSEVNSKKFSSLEKPILRVYEIYQNKIRDLNAFDFGDLILYCVKLFENHKDIREIYTKSFKYILVDEYQDTNFIQNKWLHLLVNSKQNICCVGDDDQSIYSWRGAEIKNFLTFDQIYKNCKVFKLEQNYRSTKNILKTASSLISNNTNRVGKKLWSSAIEGELVKLNCYQSGKEEAQGVCDIIENNLKKKYSLNNVSILVRAIYQTREFEERFLKIGIGYRVLGGTKFYERAEIKDAVSYLRIINQKYDDLALERALQSPRRGVGESTINQIYLYAAKNKLCLEDSILKILEENGFKPKIKISLSQFLNMINKWRNDLKTNKHFDLLKIVLDESGYSEMLKNKKDLENENRLENIKELLRAMRDYDNLESFLEHVALATSIDQEWQGEKINLMTMHAAKGLEFDVVFLPGWEEGLFPHQKSLEEKGDFALEEERRLAYVGITRAKKEAFISFAIKRAFHGDWMDTLPSRFINEIPEEILEKSENDVQRNRDDFEFNQDVIDDFEGEYRSPGWERLKKNKILKWKK
;
A
#
# COMPACT_ATOMS: atom_id res chain seq x y z
N MET A 1 43.62 -12.44 0.84
CA MET A 1 42.84 -11.45 0.07
C MET A 1 41.87 -10.79 1.04
N SER A 2 41.81 -9.45 1.07
CA SER A 2 40.78 -8.74 1.84
C SER A 2 39.39 -9.22 1.42
N SER A 3 38.43 -9.27 2.36
CA SER A 3 37.05 -9.68 2.09
C SER A 3 36.41 -8.89 0.93
N ILE A 4 36.85 -7.64 0.69
CA ILE A 4 36.38 -6.78 -0.39
C ILE A 4 36.79 -7.24 -1.79
N ASN A 5 37.99 -7.81 -1.97
CA ASN A 5 38.47 -8.23 -3.30
C ASN A 5 37.64 -9.40 -3.84
N LYS A 6 37.25 -10.33 -2.96
CA LYS A 6 36.32 -11.42 -3.30
C LYS A 6 34.95 -10.88 -3.73
N ILE A 7 34.44 -9.85 -3.04
CA ILE A 7 33.13 -9.27 -3.39
C ILE A 7 33.19 -8.56 -4.75
N LEU A 8 34.30 -7.88 -5.06
CA LEU A 8 34.52 -7.23 -6.35
C LEU A 8 34.70 -8.23 -7.51
N GLU A 9 35.11 -9.47 -7.22
CA GLU A 9 35.16 -10.56 -8.20
C GLU A 9 33.77 -11.10 -8.55
N ASP A 10 32.85 -11.13 -7.58
CA ASP A 10 31.48 -11.61 -7.79
C ASP A 10 30.54 -10.57 -8.46
N LEU A 11 31.06 -9.41 -8.89
CA LEU A 11 30.32 -8.37 -9.61
C LEU A 11 30.56 -8.50 -11.12
N ASN A 12 29.53 -8.22 -11.92
CA ASN A 12 29.75 -8.07 -13.36
C ASN A 12 30.53 -6.77 -13.68
N LYS A 13 30.91 -6.60 -14.95
CA LYS A 13 31.73 -5.48 -15.40
C LYS A 13 31.10 -4.13 -15.06
N GLU A 14 29.82 -3.95 -15.35
CA GLU A 14 29.09 -2.69 -15.16
C GLU A 14 28.90 -2.37 -13.66
N GLN A 15 28.57 -3.37 -12.84
CA GLN A 15 28.48 -3.24 -11.39
C GLN A 15 29.85 -2.88 -10.79
N LYS A 16 30.92 -3.53 -11.23
CA LYS A 16 32.29 -3.26 -10.76
C LYS A 16 32.73 -1.85 -11.14
N GLU A 17 32.45 -1.40 -12.36
CA GLU A 17 32.72 -0.03 -12.79
C GLU A 17 31.96 0.99 -11.94
N ALA A 18 30.67 0.75 -11.69
CA ALA A 18 29.84 1.59 -10.83
C ALA A 18 30.31 1.60 -9.36
N VAL A 19 30.94 0.53 -8.86
CA VAL A 19 31.49 0.47 -7.50
C VAL A 19 32.83 1.20 -7.39
N LEU A 20 33.73 1.00 -8.35
CA LEU A 20 35.10 1.52 -8.31
C LEU A 20 35.17 3.03 -8.61
N ASN A 21 34.25 3.55 -9.40
CA ASN A 21 34.23 4.95 -9.79
C ASN A 21 33.69 5.83 -8.65
N THR A 22 34.51 6.16 -7.66
CA THR A 22 34.02 6.81 -6.43
C THR A 22 33.83 8.32 -6.53
N GLU A 23 34.56 9.00 -7.43
CA GLU A 23 34.61 10.46 -7.51
C GLU A 23 33.62 11.03 -8.54
N GLY A 24 33.12 12.23 -8.25
CA GLY A 24 32.16 12.95 -9.08
C GLY A 24 30.73 12.41 -8.97
N PRO A 25 29.80 13.04 -9.72
CA PRO A 25 28.40 12.67 -9.69
C PRO A 25 28.18 11.41 -10.52
N ASN A 26 27.51 10.42 -9.92
CA ASN A 26 27.20 9.16 -10.55
C ASN A 26 25.70 8.87 -10.49
N LEU A 27 25.14 8.45 -11.62
CA LEU A 27 23.79 7.91 -11.69
C LEU A 27 23.87 6.44 -12.10
N VAL A 28 23.44 5.54 -11.22
CA VAL A 28 23.32 4.11 -11.52
C VAL A 28 21.87 3.82 -11.88
N VAL A 29 21.63 3.72 -13.18
CA VAL A 29 20.33 3.38 -13.76
C VAL A 29 20.23 1.89 -13.86
N ALA A 30 19.35 1.29 -13.07
CA ALA A 30 19.40 -0.15 -12.86
C ALA A 30 18.00 -0.72 -12.93
N GLY A 31 17.79 -1.74 -13.76
CA GLY A 31 16.46 -2.35 -13.88
C GLY A 31 16.10 -3.24 -12.68
N ALA A 32 14.90 -3.81 -12.69
CA ALA A 32 14.49 -4.77 -11.67
C ALA A 32 15.48 -5.95 -11.59
N GLY A 33 15.81 -6.40 -10.38
CA GLY A 33 16.65 -7.58 -10.17
C GLY A 33 18.12 -7.46 -10.61
N SER A 34 18.61 -6.25 -10.93
CA SER A 34 19.98 -6.02 -11.44
C SER A 34 21.05 -5.82 -10.37
N GLY A 35 20.69 -5.93 -9.09
CA GLY A 35 21.64 -5.79 -7.98
C GLY A 35 21.89 -4.34 -7.51
N LYS A 36 20.94 -3.41 -7.70
CA LYS A 36 20.99 -2.02 -7.18
C LYS A 36 21.58 -1.89 -5.77
N THR A 37 20.91 -2.52 -4.80
CA THR A 37 21.32 -2.48 -3.39
C THR A 37 22.68 -3.14 -3.17
N ARG A 38 23.04 -4.15 -3.98
CA ARG A 38 24.35 -4.79 -3.93
C ARG A 38 25.45 -3.83 -4.37
N VAL A 39 25.27 -3.12 -5.48
CA VAL A 39 26.21 -2.09 -5.95
C VAL A 39 26.40 -1.01 -4.88
N LEU A 40 25.31 -0.49 -4.31
CA LEU A 40 25.40 0.58 -3.31
C LEU A 40 26.09 0.12 -2.02
N THR A 41 25.75 -1.07 -1.51
CA THR A 41 26.40 -1.65 -0.31
C THR A 41 27.87 -1.99 -0.54
N THR A 42 28.23 -2.58 -1.68
CA THR A 42 29.63 -2.85 -2.01
C THR A 42 30.41 -1.57 -2.22
N ARG A 43 29.84 -0.55 -2.87
CA ARG A 43 30.47 0.77 -3.02
C ARG A 43 30.75 1.43 -1.68
N LEU A 44 29.79 1.40 -0.76
CA LEU A 44 29.97 1.90 0.60
C LEU A 44 31.11 1.16 1.33
N ALA A 45 31.12 -0.17 1.28
CA ALA A 45 32.19 -0.97 1.88
C ALA A 45 33.55 -0.69 1.22
N HIS A 46 33.60 -0.54 -0.11
CA HIS A 46 34.82 -0.21 -0.85
C HIS A 46 35.39 1.16 -0.44
N ILE A 47 34.56 2.20 -0.33
CA ILE A 47 35.00 3.54 0.12
C ILE A 47 35.64 3.49 1.51
N ILE A 48 35.06 2.71 2.43
CA ILE A 48 35.57 2.55 3.80
C ILE A 48 36.86 1.75 3.82
N ASN A 49 36.90 0.61 3.13
CA ASN A 49 38.06 -0.30 3.15
C ASN A 49 39.28 0.27 2.42
N GLU A 50 39.08 1.00 1.32
CA GLU A 50 40.14 1.75 0.62
C GLU A 50 40.55 3.04 1.35
N LYS A 51 39.99 3.30 2.55
CA LYS A 51 40.27 4.49 3.36
C LYS A 51 40.04 5.83 2.63
N LYS A 52 39.13 5.84 1.64
CA LYS A 52 38.73 7.07 0.92
C LYS A 52 37.94 8.02 1.82
N ALA A 53 37.16 7.48 2.75
CA ALA A 53 36.46 8.25 3.78
C ALA A 53 36.23 7.43 5.06
N TRP A 54 36.16 8.13 6.19
CA TRP A 54 35.72 7.55 7.45
C TRP A 54 34.19 7.31 7.42
N PRO A 55 33.64 6.33 8.18
CA PRO A 55 32.20 6.07 8.19
C PRO A 55 31.32 7.29 8.51
N ASN A 56 31.80 8.21 9.37
CA ASN A 56 31.11 9.46 9.71
C ASN A 56 31.15 10.54 8.60
N GLN A 57 31.96 10.34 7.56
CA GLN A 57 32.07 11.22 6.39
C GLN A 57 31.24 10.73 5.20
N ILE A 58 30.44 9.67 5.37
CA ILE A 58 29.60 9.09 4.31
C ILE A 58 28.13 9.22 4.71
N LEU A 59 27.35 9.88 3.87
CA LEU A 59 25.90 9.99 4.00
C LEU A 59 25.24 8.93 3.10
N CYS A 60 24.39 8.09 3.67
CA CYS A 60 23.72 7.03 2.93
C CYS A 60 22.21 7.07 3.21
N VAL A 61 21.41 7.36 2.18
CA VAL A 61 19.99 7.62 2.29
C VAL A 61 19.18 6.58 1.52
N THR A 62 18.09 6.09 2.12
CA THR A 62 17.13 5.19 1.48
C THR A 62 15.70 5.59 1.88
N PHE A 63 14.69 5.03 1.21
CA PHE A 63 13.29 5.40 1.41
C PHE A 63 12.65 4.75 2.64
N THR A 64 13.10 3.55 3.04
CA THR A 64 12.46 2.80 4.15
C THR A 64 13.43 2.40 5.25
N ASN A 65 12.93 2.33 6.49
CA ASN A 65 13.72 1.86 7.64
C ASN A 65 14.19 0.41 7.46
N LYS A 66 13.39 -0.44 6.79
CA LYS A 66 13.77 -1.82 6.47
C LYS A 66 14.98 -1.87 5.54
N ALA A 67 14.95 -1.09 4.45
CA ALA A 67 16.08 -0.99 3.53
C ALA A 67 17.34 -0.44 4.22
N ALA A 68 17.18 0.55 5.11
CA ALA A 68 18.30 1.10 5.88
C ALA A 68 18.94 0.04 6.77
N LYS A 69 18.12 -0.70 7.53
CA LYS A 69 18.60 -1.77 8.42
C LYS A 69 19.26 -2.92 7.63
N GLU A 70 18.68 -3.29 6.50
CA GLU A 70 19.24 -4.32 5.63
C GLU A 70 20.59 -3.89 5.04
N MET A 71 20.68 -2.67 4.53
CA MET A 71 21.90 -2.08 3.99
C MET A 71 22.99 -2.00 5.06
N GLN A 72 22.65 -1.57 6.27
CA GLN A 72 23.55 -1.56 7.42
C GLN A 72 24.05 -2.98 7.74
N ASN A 73 23.16 -3.96 7.83
CA ASN A 73 23.53 -5.36 8.09
C ASN A 73 24.46 -5.93 7.01
N ARG A 74 24.22 -5.60 5.73
CA ARG A 74 25.09 -6.02 4.61
C ARG A 74 26.47 -5.41 4.73
N VAL A 75 26.56 -4.10 4.95
CA VAL A 75 27.85 -3.38 5.08
C VAL A 75 28.65 -3.87 6.28
N MET A 76 27.99 -4.13 7.42
CA MET A 76 28.65 -4.66 8.62
C MET A 76 29.29 -6.04 8.41
N LYS A 77 28.80 -6.85 7.46
CA LYS A 77 29.45 -8.12 7.10
C LYS A 77 30.75 -7.92 6.30
N TYR A 78 30.89 -6.77 5.64
CA TYR A 78 32.01 -6.50 4.72
C TYR A 78 33.11 -5.65 5.35
N VAL A 79 32.79 -4.94 6.42
CA VAL A 79 33.74 -4.13 7.19
C VAL A 79 34.12 -4.91 8.44
N GLU A 80 35.19 -5.69 8.38
CA GLU A 80 35.70 -6.46 9.52
C GLU A 80 36.18 -5.51 10.64
N GLY A 81 35.46 -5.46 11.76
CA GLY A 81 35.83 -4.65 12.93
C GLY A 81 34.65 -4.37 13.87
N ARG A 82 34.81 -4.70 15.16
CA ARG A 82 33.78 -4.59 16.21
C ARG A 82 33.48 -3.14 16.64
N SER A 83 33.16 -2.20 15.73
CA SER A 83 32.63 -0.87 16.14
C SER A 83 32.06 0.03 15.03
N ASN A 84 32.29 -0.24 13.74
CA ASN A 84 32.06 0.79 12.71
C ASN A 84 30.64 0.77 12.14
N SER A 85 29.66 1.19 12.95
CA SER A 85 28.37 1.62 12.41
C SER A 85 28.56 2.82 11.48
N VAL A 86 27.85 2.86 10.34
CA VAL A 86 27.78 4.06 9.49
C VAL A 86 26.74 4.99 10.11
N PRO A 87 27.14 6.07 10.81
CA PRO A 87 26.23 6.83 11.66
C PRO A 87 25.21 7.66 10.87
N TRP A 88 25.47 7.90 9.58
CA TRP A 88 24.61 8.65 8.67
C TRP A 88 23.98 7.74 7.61
N LEU A 89 23.67 6.50 7.99
CA LEU A 89 22.87 5.57 7.20
C LEU A 89 21.45 5.56 7.75
N GLY A 90 20.47 5.94 6.93
CA GLY A 90 19.08 6.02 7.37
C GLY A 90 18.11 6.47 6.28
N THR A 91 16.92 6.86 6.71
CA THR A 91 15.95 7.52 5.83
C THR A 91 16.14 9.02 5.84
N PHE A 92 15.57 9.72 4.86
CA PHE A 92 15.53 11.20 4.85
C PHE A 92 15.03 11.76 6.19
N HIS A 93 13.98 11.18 6.75
CA HIS A 93 13.39 11.58 8.01
C HIS A 93 14.32 11.30 9.19
N SER A 94 14.88 10.08 9.31
CA SER A 94 15.73 9.74 10.47
C SER A 94 17.01 10.57 10.50
N ILE A 95 17.59 10.85 9.33
CA ILE A 95 18.76 11.72 9.21
C ILE A 95 18.40 13.17 9.52
N SER A 96 17.28 13.67 8.99
CA SER A 96 16.83 15.03 9.28
C SER A 96 16.54 15.24 10.76
N VAL A 97 15.91 14.27 11.44
CA VAL A 97 15.75 14.29 12.91
C VAL A 97 17.10 14.42 13.58
N LYS A 98 18.09 13.60 13.21
CA LYS A 98 19.42 13.64 13.84
C LYS A 98 20.12 15.00 13.68
N ILE A 99 19.93 15.65 12.54
CA ILE A 99 20.47 17.00 12.27
C ILE A 99 19.71 18.05 13.09
N LEU A 100 18.37 18.03 13.04
CA LEU A 100 17.53 18.94 13.80
C LEU A 100 17.77 18.82 15.31
N ARG A 101 17.94 17.60 15.86
CA ARG A 101 18.25 17.40 17.28
C ARG A 101 19.53 18.13 17.71
N ARG A 102 20.50 18.30 16.81
CA ARG A 102 21.78 18.98 17.09
C ARG A 102 21.71 20.49 16.92
N HIS A 103 20.79 20.98 16.09
CA HIS A 103 20.76 22.38 15.63
C HIS A 103 19.37 23.03 15.76
N ALA A 104 18.46 22.46 16.57
CA ALA A 104 17.10 22.93 16.73
C ALA A 104 17.03 24.40 17.18
N GLU A 105 17.99 24.81 18.03
CA GLU A 105 18.05 26.16 18.59
C GLU A 105 18.23 27.24 17.51
N ALA A 106 18.90 26.91 16.39
CA ALA A 106 19.03 27.83 15.26
C ALA A 106 17.69 28.13 14.58
N LEU A 107 16.69 27.26 14.75
CA LEU A 107 15.33 27.42 14.25
C LEU A 107 14.35 27.90 15.34
N GLU A 108 14.85 28.30 16.51
CA GLU A 108 14.02 28.69 17.66
C GLU A 108 13.18 27.52 18.23
N TYR A 109 13.66 26.28 18.06
CA TYR A 109 13.13 25.07 18.68
C TYR A 109 14.08 24.54 19.76
N LYS A 110 13.57 23.71 20.67
CA LYS A 110 14.41 22.99 21.64
C LYS A 110 14.78 21.62 21.08
N SER A 111 15.99 21.16 21.39
CA SER A 111 16.53 19.88 20.91
C SER A 111 15.68 18.65 21.30
N ASN A 112 14.86 18.73 22.35
CA ASN A 112 13.96 17.67 22.82
C ASN A 112 12.54 17.73 22.23
N PHE A 113 12.35 18.32 21.05
CA PHE A 113 11.06 18.37 20.35
C PHE A 113 10.32 17.02 20.22
N THR A 114 9.00 17.06 20.16
CA THR A 114 8.16 15.88 19.91
C THR A 114 7.93 15.70 18.41
N ILE A 115 7.84 14.45 17.93
CA ILE A 115 7.45 14.17 16.54
C ILE A 115 5.97 13.76 16.56
N LEU A 116 5.12 14.52 15.88
CA LEU A 116 3.69 14.25 15.79
C LEU A 116 3.40 13.16 14.76
N ASP A 117 2.58 12.19 15.14
CA ASP A 117 2.02 11.23 14.20
C ASP A 117 0.77 11.78 13.48
N SER A 118 0.26 11.01 12.53
CA SER A 118 -0.93 11.37 11.76
C SER A 118 -2.17 11.60 12.61
N ASP A 119 -2.33 10.87 13.72
CA ASP A 119 -3.52 10.97 14.58
C ASP A 119 -3.47 12.22 15.46
N ASP A 120 -2.31 12.56 15.99
CA ASP A 120 -2.08 13.79 16.72
C ASP A 120 -2.22 15.01 15.81
N GLN A 121 -1.70 14.94 14.59
CA GLN A 121 -1.93 15.98 13.57
C GLN A 121 -3.43 16.14 13.28
N LYS A 122 -4.17 15.03 13.06
CA LYS A 122 -5.64 15.06 12.88
C LYS A 122 -6.35 15.71 14.07
N LYS A 123 -5.97 15.36 15.31
CA LYS A 123 -6.58 15.91 16.53
C LYS A 123 -6.34 17.42 16.63
N LEU A 124 -5.12 17.88 16.34
CA LEU A 124 -4.78 19.30 16.40
C LEU A 124 -5.54 20.11 15.34
N ILE A 125 -5.56 19.62 14.09
CA ILE A 125 -6.31 20.26 13.01
C ILE A 125 -7.81 20.33 13.32
N ARG A 126 -8.41 19.27 13.90
CA ARG A 126 -9.82 19.31 14.35
C ARG A 126 -10.07 20.43 15.36
N LYS A 127 -9.15 20.64 16.31
CA LYS A 127 -9.29 21.72 17.30
C LYS A 127 -9.20 23.09 16.62
N ILE A 128 -8.30 23.26 15.66
CA ILE A 128 -8.16 24.52 14.90
C ILE A 128 -9.42 24.79 14.06
N CYS A 129 -9.92 23.80 13.32
CA CYS A 129 -11.13 23.96 12.51
C CYS A 129 -12.34 24.38 13.33
N LYS A 130 -12.50 23.81 14.54
CA LYS A 130 -13.58 24.19 15.47
C LYS A 130 -13.44 25.63 15.96
N ALA A 131 -12.22 26.08 16.26
CA ALA A 131 -11.97 27.45 16.72
C ALA A 131 -12.21 28.49 15.61
N GLU A 132 -11.87 28.14 14.36
CA GLU A 132 -12.06 28.99 13.18
C GLU A 132 -13.48 28.90 12.58
N SER A 133 -14.42 28.22 13.24
CA SER A 133 -15.80 28.00 12.78
C SER A 133 -15.89 27.45 11.34
N LEU A 134 -14.93 26.60 10.94
CA LEU A 134 -14.94 25.97 9.63
C LEU A 134 -15.95 24.82 9.58
N ASP A 135 -16.70 24.74 8.49
CA ASP A 135 -17.66 23.68 8.25
C ASP A 135 -16.95 22.32 8.16
N ALA A 136 -17.23 21.45 9.14
CA ALA A 136 -16.67 20.12 9.24
C ALA A 136 -17.06 19.18 8.09
N LYS A 137 -18.18 19.44 7.39
CA LYS A 137 -18.60 18.67 6.21
C LYS A 137 -17.76 19.03 4.98
N LYS A 138 -17.41 20.30 4.84
CA LYS A 138 -16.62 20.79 3.70
C LYS A 138 -15.11 20.63 3.92
N PHE A 139 -14.64 20.83 5.14
CA PHE A 139 -13.21 20.82 5.49
C PHE A 139 -12.91 19.67 6.45
N SER A 140 -12.77 18.47 5.89
CA SER A 140 -12.31 17.33 6.69
C SER A 140 -10.85 17.54 7.12
N PRO A 141 -10.44 17.13 8.33
CA PRO A 141 -9.05 17.24 8.77
C PRO A 141 -8.07 16.52 7.83
N GLN A 142 -8.50 15.41 7.23
CA GLN A 142 -7.69 14.64 6.28
C GLN A 142 -7.43 15.42 4.99
N LEU A 143 -8.44 16.13 4.48
CA LEU A 143 -8.30 17.02 3.33
C LEU A 143 -7.30 18.14 3.65
N ILE A 144 -7.43 18.78 4.80
CA ILE A 144 -6.49 19.85 5.21
C ILE A 144 -5.06 19.31 5.30
N MET A 145 -4.86 18.14 5.92
CA MET A 145 -3.55 17.50 6.02
C MET A 145 -2.94 17.22 4.64
N SER A 146 -3.72 16.76 3.67
CA SER A 146 -3.19 16.45 2.34
C SER A 146 -2.71 17.70 1.59
N PHE A 147 -3.39 18.84 1.77
CA PHE A 147 -2.93 20.13 1.25
C PHE A 147 -1.68 20.64 1.96
N ILE A 148 -1.65 20.55 3.30
CA ILE A 148 -0.47 20.92 4.10
C ILE A 148 0.74 20.08 3.66
N ASP A 149 0.60 18.76 3.58
CA ASP A 149 1.65 17.85 3.15
C ASP A 149 2.13 18.18 1.72
N LYS A 150 1.20 18.48 0.80
CA LYS A 150 1.53 18.93 -0.56
C LYS A 150 2.35 20.22 -0.57
N TRP A 151 2.06 21.18 0.30
CA TRP A 151 2.85 22.41 0.41
C TRP A 151 4.22 22.16 1.04
N LYS A 152 4.30 21.34 2.10
CA LYS A 152 5.57 20.94 2.73
C LYS A 152 6.48 20.17 1.78
N ASN A 153 5.93 19.24 0.99
CA ASN A 153 6.66 18.49 -0.03
C ASN A 153 7.20 19.39 -1.17
N LYS A 154 6.60 20.57 -1.37
CA LYS A 154 7.11 21.64 -2.26
C LYS A 154 8.09 22.60 -1.57
N GLY A 155 8.39 22.39 -0.29
CA GLY A 155 9.31 23.25 0.46
C GLY A 155 8.71 24.56 0.96
N LEU A 156 7.39 24.66 1.06
CA LEU A 156 6.69 25.91 1.36
C LEU A 156 6.24 25.98 2.83
N LEU A 157 6.75 26.97 3.55
CA LEU A 157 6.16 27.46 4.79
C LEU A 157 4.85 28.21 4.50
N PRO A 158 3.96 28.40 5.49
CA PRO A 158 2.68 29.09 5.27
C PRO A 158 2.83 30.46 4.58
N SER A 159 3.82 31.25 5.01
CA SER A 159 4.13 32.57 4.45
C SER A 159 4.62 32.55 2.99
N GLU A 160 5.08 31.39 2.50
CA GLU A 160 5.63 31.23 1.15
C GLU A 160 4.58 30.70 0.15
N VAL A 161 3.39 30.33 0.63
CA VAL A 161 2.34 29.80 -0.24
C VAL A 161 1.65 30.93 -0.99
N ASN A 162 1.73 30.92 -2.33
CA ASN A 162 1.16 31.96 -3.17
C ASN A 162 -0.38 31.88 -3.24
N SER A 163 -1.05 32.81 -2.57
CA SER A 163 -2.52 32.88 -2.47
C SER A 163 -3.24 33.42 -3.72
N LYS A 164 -2.51 33.94 -4.72
CA LYS A 164 -3.10 34.64 -5.88
C LYS A 164 -3.89 33.73 -6.83
N LYS A 165 -3.63 32.42 -6.84
CA LYS A 165 -4.29 31.43 -7.74
C LYS A 165 -5.17 30.43 -7.01
N PHE A 166 -5.54 30.70 -5.77
CA PHE A 166 -6.26 29.73 -4.95
C PHE A 166 -7.72 29.53 -5.39
N SER A 167 -8.12 28.28 -5.42
CA SER A 167 -9.53 27.87 -5.40
C SER A 167 -10.22 28.35 -4.12
N SER A 168 -11.57 28.33 -4.11
CA SER A 168 -12.37 28.68 -2.93
C SER A 168 -12.10 27.78 -1.70
N LEU A 169 -11.45 26.64 -1.89
CA LEU A 169 -11.06 25.69 -0.84
C LEU A 169 -9.67 25.98 -0.25
N GLU A 170 -8.71 26.45 -1.04
CA GLU A 170 -7.31 26.58 -0.59
C GLU A 170 -7.09 27.75 0.38
N LYS A 171 -7.85 28.85 0.25
CA LYS A 171 -7.71 30.03 1.14
C LYS A 171 -7.98 29.68 2.62
N PRO A 172 -9.11 29.05 2.99
CA PRO A 172 -9.33 28.60 4.37
C PRO A 172 -8.28 27.62 4.87
N ILE A 173 -7.82 26.71 4.00
CA ILE A 173 -6.82 25.70 4.35
C ILE A 173 -5.47 26.36 4.66
N LEU A 174 -5.07 27.40 3.92
CA LEU A 174 -3.84 28.16 4.21
C LEU A 174 -3.89 28.83 5.59
N ARG A 175 -5.02 29.43 5.95
CA ARG A 175 -5.21 30.00 7.30
C ARG A 175 -5.09 28.93 8.39
N VAL A 176 -5.65 27.73 8.15
CA VAL A 176 -5.45 26.60 9.08
C VAL A 176 -3.99 26.18 9.14
N TYR A 177 -3.27 26.19 8.01
CA TYR A 177 -1.85 25.86 7.97
C TYR A 177 -0.99 26.83 8.78
N GLU A 178 -1.24 28.15 8.68
CA GLU A 178 -0.58 29.18 9.50
C GLU A 178 -0.78 28.93 11.00
N ILE A 179 -2.03 28.75 11.42
CA ILE A 179 -2.35 28.49 12.84
C ILE A 179 -1.75 27.17 13.30
N TYR A 180 -1.79 26.14 12.44
CA TYR A 180 -1.23 24.82 12.72
C TYR A 180 0.28 24.90 12.95
N GLN A 181 1.03 25.57 12.06
CA GLN A 181 2.48 25.71 12.21
C GLN A 181 2.86 26.49 13.48
N ASN A 182 2.11 27.55 13.82
CA ASN A 182 2.34 28.28 15.07
C ASN A 182 2.10 27.39 16.29
N LYS A 183 1.01 26.61 16.31
CA LYS A 183 0.71 25.72 17.44
C LYS A 183 1.74 24.61 17.62
N ILE A 184 2.20 23.97 16.55
CA ILE A 184 3.23 22.92 16.69
C ILE A 184 4.56 23.52 17.16
N ARG A 185 4.87 24.76 16.76
CA ARG A 185 6.04 25.49 17.25
C ARG A 185 5.94 25.76 18.75
N ASP A 186 4.80 26.25 19.24
CA ASP A 186 4.55 26.47 20.67
C ASP A 186 4.67 25.16 21.49
N LEU A 187 4.24 24.05 20.91
CA LEU A 187 4.36 22.71 21.49
C LEU A 187 5.79 22.13 21.41
N ASN A 188 6.72 22.85 20.80
CA ASN A 188 8.06 22.37 20.46
C ASN A 188 7.97 21.01 19.73
N ALA A 189 7.22 20.96 18.65
CA ALA A 189 6.94 19.74 17.90
C ALA A 189 7.10 19.92 16.40
N PHE A 190 7.44 18.83 15.72
CA PHE A 190 7.48 18.72 14.26
C PHE A 190 6.57 17.58 13.82
N ASP A 191 5.87 17.73 12.71
CA ASP A 191 5.30 16.57 12.02
C ASP A 191 6.30 15.96 11.02
N PHE A 192 5.92 14.85 10.38
CA PHE A 192 6.81 14.16 9.44
C PHE A 192 7.28 15.05 8.28
N GLY A 193 6.40 15.88 7.72
CA GLY A 193 6.75 16.80 6.62
C GLY A 193 7.71 17.90 7.09
N ASP A 194 7.53 18.39 8.32
CA ASP A 194 8.41 19.39 8.92
C ASP A 194 9.86 18.91 9.07
N LEU A 195 10.07 17.63 9.37
CA LEU A 195 11.42 17.09 9.58
C LEU A 195 12.33 17.41 8.39
N ILE A 196 11.84 17.22 7.17
CA ILE A 196 12.62 17.50 5.96
C ILE A 196 12.57 19.00 5.64
N LEU A 197 11.38 19.61 5.70
CA LEU A 197 11.19 21.03 5.38
C LEU A 197 12.08 21.93 6.25
N TYR A 198 12.04 21.79 7.56
CA TYR A 198 12.84 22.61 8.46
C TYR A 198 14.33 22.26 8.41
N CYS A 199 14.70 21.02 8.09
CA CYS A 199 16.10 20.70 7.83
C CYS A 199 16.61 21.43 6.57
N VAL A 200 15.77 21.57 5.54
CA VAL A 200 16.08 22.40 4.37
C VAL A 200 16.18 23.87 4.76
N LYS A 201 15.21 24.41 5.48
CA LYS A 201 15.23 25.82 5.93
C LYS A 201 16.44 26.13 6.81
N LEU A 202 16.85 25.20 7.67
CA LEU A 202 18.09 25.30 8.44
C LEU A 202 19.29 25.53 7.52
N PHE A 203 19.45 24.71 6.48
CA PHE A 203 20.58 24.83 5.56
C PHE A 203 20.50 26.04 4.61
N GLU A 204 19.29 26.49 4.28
CA GLU A 204 19.10 27.71 3.47
C GLU A 204 19.46 28.97 4.26
N ASN A 205 19.03 29.04 5.53
CA ASN A 205 19.15 30.24 6.36
C ASN A 205 20.48 30.28 7.13
N HIS A 206 21.06 29.12 7.49
CA HIS A 206 22.30 29.01 8.28
C HIS A 206 23.41 28.33 7.49
N LYS A 207 24.12 29.15 6.70
CA LYS A 207 25.21 28.67 5.82
C LYS A 207 26.37 28.05 6.61
N ASP A 208 26.67 28.58 7.79
CA ASP A 208 27.66 28.08 8.73
C ASP A 208 27.36 26.64 9.17
N ILE A 209 26.10 26.35 9.52
CA ILE A 209 25.66 24.99 9.88
C ILE A 209 25.73 24.07 8.67
N ARG A 210 25.25 24.53 7.50
CA ARG A 210 25.35 23.76 6.25
C ARG A 210 26.80 23.39 5.94
N GLU A 211 27.74 24.31 6.13
CA GLU A 211 29.16 24.09 5.86
C GLU A 211 29.77 22.97 6.70
N ILE A 212 29.34 22.79 7.96
CA ILE A 212 29.76 21.68 8.81
C ILE A 212 29.49 20.34 8.09
N TYR A 213 28.26 20.19 7.57
CA TYR A 213 27.84 18.96 6.92
C TYR A 213 28.43 18.80 5.52
N THR A 214 28.45 19.85 4.69
CA THR A 214 29.05 19.76 3.34
C THR A 214 30.55 19.48 3.37
N LYS A 215 31.28 19.98 4.40
CA LYS A 215 32.71 19.68 4.59
C LYS A 215 32.91 18.27 5.17
N SER A 216 32.01 17.82 6.04
CA SER A 216 32.11 16.51 6.68
C SER A 216 31.70 15.37 5.75
N PHE A 217 30.65 15.54 4.94
CA PHE A 217 30.18 14.53 3.98
C PHE A 217 31.03 14.54 2.71
N LYS A 218 31.98 13.61 2.65
CA LYS A 218 32.83 13.39 1.46
C LYS A 218 32.12 12.61 0.37
N TYR A 219 31.21 11.70 0.73
CA TYR A 219 30.44 10.90 -0.21
C TYR A 219 28.96 10.85 0.21
N ILE A 220 28.08 10.99 -0.76
CA ILE A 220 26.62 10.86 -0.59
C ILE A 220 26.15 9.70 -1.48
N LEU A 221 25.47 8.73 -0.88
CA LEU A 221 24.89 7.56 -1.55
C LEU A 221 23.38 7.59 -1.36
N VAL A 222 22.61 7.50 -2.44
CA VAL A 222 21.14 7.55 -2.38
C VAL A 222 20.56 6.34 -3.11
N ASP A 223 19.73 5.57 -2.41
CA ASP A 223 18.98 4.44 -2.95
C ASP A 223 17.55 4.86 -3.31
N GLU A 224 16.91 4.14 -4.25
CA GLU A 224 15.55 4.40 -4.74
C GLU A 224 15.32 5.88 -5.14
N TYR A 225 16.30 6.47 -5.82
CA TYR A 225 16.29 7.91 -6.13
C TYR A 225 15.07 8.38 -6.95
N GLN A 226 14.45 7.48 -7.73
CA GLN A 226 13.23 7.77 -8.48
C GLN A 226 12.01 8.08 -7.60
N ASP A 227 12.00 7.63 -6.34
CA ASP A 227 10.91 7.85 -5.39
C ASP A 227 11.06 9.18 -4.62
N THR A 228 12.10 9.97 -4.93
CA THR A 228 12.35 11.25 -4.26
C THR A 228 11.34 12.31 -4.69
N ASN A 229 10.82 13.07 -3.72
CA ASN A 229 10.02 14.25 -3.97
C ASN A 229 10.89 15.52 -4.10
N PHE A 230 10.26 16.65 -4.43
CA PHE A 230 10.95 17.92 -4.62
C PHE A 230 11.79 18.34 -3.39
N ILE A 231 11.21 18.34 -2.18
CA ILE A 231 11.91 18.79 -0.97
C ILE A 231 13.07 17.87 -0.57
N GLN A 232 12.93 16.56 -0.78
CA GLN A 232 14.01 15.58 -0.56
C GLN A 232 15.17 15.81 -1.54
N ASN A 233 14.87 16.09 -2.80
CA ASN A 233 15.91 16.40 -3.77
C ASN A 233 16.61 17.72 -3.44
N LYS A 234 15.85 18.75 -3.05
CA LYS A 234 16.42 20.02 -2.56
C LYS A 234 17.30 19.83 -1.32
N TRP A 235 16.89 18.96 -0.39
CA TRP A 235 17.67 18.58 0.79
C TRP A 235 19.01 17.95 0.40
N LEU A 236 19.03 17.04 -0.58
CA LEU A 236 20.29 16.46 -1.09
C LEU A 236 21.18 17.52 -1.70
N HIS A 237 20.64 18.34 -2.60
CA HIS A 237 21.41 19.37 -3.31
C HIS A 237 22.12 20.36 -2.36
N LEU A 238 21.50 20.70 -1.22
CA LEU A 238 22.12 21.57 -0.22
C LEU A 238 23.31 20.93 0.52
N LEU A 239 23.40 19.59 0.51
CA LEU A 239 24.46 18.83 1.18
C LEU A 239 25.59 18.38 0.25
N VAL A 240 25.39 18.47 -1.07
CA VAL A 240 26.42 18.08 -2.04
C VAL A 240 27.65 19.00 -1.91
N ASN A 241 28.81 18.38 -1.72
CA ASN A 241 30.08 19.09 -1.59
C ASN A 241 30.60 19.61 -2.95
N SER A 242 31.70 20.39 -2.92
CA SER A 242 32.30 20.97 -4.12
C SER A 242 32.81 19.95 -5.15
N LYS A 243 33.18 18.75 -4.70
CA LYS A 243 33.61 17.64 -5.59
C LYS A 243 32.44 16.90 -6.23
N GLN A 244 31.21 17.19 -5.79
CA GLN A 244 29.98 16.56 -6.26
C GLN A 244 30.01 15.03 -6.17
N ASN A 245 30.61 14.49 -5.10
CA ASN A 245 30.71 13.05 -4.85
C ASN A 245 29.36 12.47 -4.38
N ILE A 246 28.34 12.53 -5.25
CA ILE A 246 27.00 11.99 -5.06
C ILE A 246 26.79 10.81 -5.99
N CYS A 247 26.32 9.68 -5.46
CA CYS A 247 25.95 8.51 -6.24
C CYS A 247 24.50 8.16 -5.97
N CYS A 248 23.64 8.39 -6.95
CA CYS A 248 22.22 8.02 -6.90
C CYS A 248 21.98 6.71 -7.64
N VAL A 249 21.24 5.80 -7.04
CA VAL A 249 20.85 4.52 -7.62
C VAL A 249 19.32 4.50 -7.70
N GLY A 250 18.79 4.04 -8.83
CA GLY A 250 17.34 3.94 -8.98
C GLY A 250 16.91 3.33 -10.29
N ASP A 251 15.59 3.28 -10.44
CA ASP A 251 14.90 2.64 -11.54
C ASP A 251 13.65 3.43 -11.90
N ASP A 252 13.73 4.23 -12.94
CA ASP A 252 12.63 5.03 -13.48
C ASP A 252 11.38 4.20 -13.82
N ASP A 253 11.57 2.93 -14.21
CA ASP A 253 10.48 1.99 -14.51
C ASP A 253 9.79 1.45 -13.23
N GLN A 254 10.33 1.73 -12.02
CA GLN A 254 9.75 1.35 -10.73
C GLN A 254 9.26 2.56 -9.89
N SER A 255 9.08 3.73 -10.51
CA SER A 255 8.49 4.90 -9.86
C SER A 255 6.96 4.76 -9.77
N ILE A 256 6.45 4.37 -8.59
CA ILE A 256 5.03 4.05 -8.33
C ILE A 256 4.42 4.81 -7.14
N TYR A 257 5.07 5.88 -6.68
CA TYR A 257 4.64 6.67 -5.52
C TYR A 257 4.34 8.13 -5.89
N SER A 258 3.86 8.43 -7.11
CA SER A 258 3.59 9.82 -7.51
C SER A 258 2.50 10.47 -6.65
N TRP A 259 1.56 9.67 -6.14
CA TRP A 259 0.52 10.09 -5.20
C TRP A 259 1.08 10.55 -3.84
N ARG A 260 2.32 10.19 -3.49
CA ARG A 260 3.09 10.72 -2.34
C ARG A 260 3.99 11.91 -2.71
N GLY A 261 3.88 12.42 -3.94
CA GLY A 261 4.67 13.54 -4.43
C GLY A 261 6.05 13.16 -5.00
N ALA A 262 6.32 11.88 -5.24
CA ALA A 262 7.56 11.47 -5.93
C ALA A 262 7.59 12.06 -7.35
N GLU A 263 8.74 12.63 -7.74
CA GLU A 263 8.93 13.28 -9.04
C GLU A 263 10.00 12.55 -9.85
N ILE A 264 9.56 11.71 -10.80
CA ILE A 264 10.46 11.00 -11.71
C ILE A 264 11.40 11.94 -12.48
N LYS A 265 10.99 13.20 -12.66
CA LYS A 265 11.81 14.27 -13.25
C LYS A 265 13.16 14.42 -12.53
N ASN A 266 13.23 14.23 -11.21
CA ASN A 266 14.49 14.28 -10.44
C ASN A 266 15.51 13.27 -10.97
N PHE A 267 15.03 12.09 -11.35
CA PHE A 267 15.85 11.03 -11.93
C PHE A 267 16.25 11.34 -13.37
N LEU A 268 15.28 11.79 -14.19
CA LEU A 268 15.48 12.06 -15.62
C LEU A 268 16.35 13.29 -15.92
N THR A 269 16.44 14.24 -15.00
CA THR A 269 17.19 15.51 -15.18
C THR A 269 18.52 15.53 -14.41
N PHE A 270 18.94 14.39 -13.84
CA PHE A 270 20.14 14.33 -13.01
C PHE A 270 21.42 14.72 -13.78
N ASP A 271 21.55 14.30 -15.03
CA ASP A 271 22.65 14.64 -15.93
C ASP A 271 22.66 16.13 -16.33
N GLN A 272 21.48 16.74 -16.44
CA GLN A 272 21.32 18.19 -16.68
C GLN A 272 21.76 19.01 -15.46
N ILE A 273 21.47 18.53 -14.25
CA ILE A 273 21.86 19.19 -13.00
C ILE A 273 23.37 19.01 -12.74
N TYR A 274 23.88 17.79 -12.95
CA TYR A 274 25.28 17.44 -12.74
C TYR A 274 25.98 17.20 -14.09
N LYS A 275 26.49 18.27 -14.72
CA LYS A 275 27.06 18.23 -16.08
C LYS A 275 28.16 17.17 -16.30
N ASN A 276 28.93 16.83 -15.27
CA ASN A 276 29.99 15.83 -15.34
C ASN A 276 29.54 14.43 -14.85
N CYS A 277 28.22 14.16 -14.87
CA CYS A 277 27.66 12.92 -14.37
C CYS A 277 28.08 11.71 -15.21
N LYS A 278 28.57 10.67 -14.56
CA LYS A 278 28.74 9.36 -15.18
C LYS A 278 27.51 8.48 -14.94
N VAL A 279 26.92 8.02 -16.03
CA VAL A 279 25.73 7.16 -16.00
C VAL A 279 26.15 5.70 -16.19
N PHE A 280 25.90 4.86 -15.19
CA PHE A 280 26.12 3.42 -15.26
C PHE A 280 24.79 2.71 -15.44
N LYS A 281 24.66 1.88 -16.49
CA LYS A 281 23.45 1.11 -16.76
C LYS A 281 23.62 -0.32 -16.29
N LEU A 282 22.83 -0.76 -15.32
CA LEU A 282 22.79 -2.16 -14.87
C LEU A 282 21.63 -2.87 -15.57
N GLU A 283 21.98 -3.57 -16.63
CA GLU A 283 21.03 -4.20 -17.57
C GLU A 283 20.88 -5.72 -17.34
N GLN A 284 21.85 -6.36 -16.69
CA GLN A 284 21.75 -7.78 -16.37
C GLN A 284 20.84 -8.01 -15.15
N ASN A 285 19.77 -8.77 -15.35
CA ASN A 285 18.86 -9.23 -14.30
C ASN A 285 19.31 -10.62 -13.78
N TYR A 286 19.34 -10.77 -12.46
CA TYR A 286 19.72 -12.01 -11.77
C TYR A 286 18.55 -12.71 -11.07
N ARG A 287 17.34 -12.16 -11.18
CA ARG A 287 16.16 -12.61 -10.44
C ARG A 287 15.26 -13.51 -11.26
N SER A 288 14.91 -13.06 -12.45
CA SER A 288 13.81 -13.57 -13.25
C SER A 288 14.31 -14.33 -14.49
N THR A 289 13.52 -15.31 -14.93
CA THR A 289 13.72 -16.01 -16.21
C THR A 289 13.61 -15.06 -17.40
N LYS A 290 14.13 -15.48 -18.57
CA LYS A 290 14.12 -14.63 -19.77
C LYS A 290 12.70 -14.30 -20.24
N ASN A 291 11.77 -15.26 -20.19
CA ASN A 291 10.39 -15.05 -20.61
C ASN A 291 9.66 -14.01 -19.75
N ILE A 292 9.76 -14.10 -18.42
CA ILE A 292 9.20 -13.10 -17.49
C ILE A 292 9.78 -11.71 -17.77
N LEU A 293 11.10 -11.62 -17.99
CA LEU A 293 11.76 -10.35 -18.25
C LEU A 293 11.36 -9.75 -19.60
N LYS A 294 11.20 -10.58 -20.65
CA LYS A 294 10.74 -10.17 -21.98
C LYS A 294 9.29 -9.66 -21.91
N THR A 295 8.42 -10.30 -21.11
CA THR A 295 7.06 -9.83 -20.84
C THR A 295 7.05 -8.46 -20.17
N ALA A 296 7.81 -8.30 -19.07
CA ALA A 296 7.87 -7.03 -18.37
C ALA A 296 8.48 -5.91 -19.24
N SER A 297 9.52 -6.22 -20.00
CA SER A 297 10.23 -5.27 -20.88
C SER A 297 9.36 -4.82 -22.06
N SER A 298 8.59 -5.74 -22.65
CA SER A 298 7.62 -5.41 -23.71
C SER A 298 6.55 -4.47 -23.18
N LEU A 299 6.00 -4.74 -22.00
CA LEU A 299 4.99 -3.88 -21.39
C LEU A 299 5.54 -2.46 -21.20
N ILE A 300 6.62 -2.33 -20.43
CA ILE A 300 7.17 -1.01 -20.07
C ILE A 300 7.70 -0.22 -21.27
N SER A 301 8.01 -0.88 -22.40
CA SER A 301 8.42 -0.20 -23.63
C SER A 301 7.37 0.76 -24.21
N ASN A 302 6.09 0.61 -23.84
CA ASN A 302 5.02 1.50 -24.27
C ASN A 302 4.98 2.84 -23.51
N ASN A 303 5.78 3.02 -22.44
CA ASN A 303 5.92 4.31 -21.78
C ASN A 303 6.90 5.21 -22.56
N THR A 304 6.55 6.49 -22.69
CA THR A 304 7.33 7.47 -23.47
C THR A 304 8.49 8.08 -22.68
N ASN A 305 8.28 8.37 -21.39
CA ASN A 305 9.26 9.02 -20.54
C ASN A 305 10.11 8.00 -19.77
N ARG A 306 11.18 7.50 -20.42
CA ARG A 306 12.09 6.48 -19.87
C ARG A 306 13.55 6.77 -20.14
N VAL A 307 14.40 6.33 -19.22
CA VAL A 307 15.84 6.22 -19.45
C VAL A 307 16.08 4.93 -20.22
N GLY A 308 16.31 5.04 -21.53
CA GLY A 308 16.49 3.89 -22.41
C GLY A 308 17.49 2.86 -21.88
N LYS A 309 16.99 1.72 -21.41
CA LYS A 309 17.74 0.57 -20.90
C LYS A 309 17.13 -0.73 -21.42
N LYS A 310 17.97 -1.72 -21.72
CA LYS A 310 17.55 -3.04 -22.23
C LYS A 310 17.88 -4.11 -21.20
N LEU A 311 16.88 -4.56 -20.46
CA LEU A 311 17.08 -5.62 -19.49
C LEU A 311 17.28 -6.97 -20.18
N TRP A 312 18.28 -7.72 -19.75
CA TRP A 312 18.54 -9.08 -20.21
C TRP A 312 18.86 -9.99 -19.02
N SER A 313 18.61 -11.29 -19.15
CA SER A 313 18.89 -12.28 -18.10
C SER A 313 19.78 -13.38 -18.65
N SER A 314 20.79 -13.78 -17.87
CA SER A 314 21.62 -14.97 -18.13
C SER A 314 20.98 -16.26 -17.60
N ALA A 315 19.81 -16.17 -16.96
CA ALA A 315 19.07 -17.33 -16.49
C ALA A 315 18.58 -18.19 -17.67
N ILE A 316 18.06 -19.37 -17.35
CA ILE A 316 17.32 -20.18 -18.33
C ILE A 316 16.13 -19.40 -18.89
N GLU A 317 15.65 -19.84 -20.06
CA GLU A 317 14.52 -19.22 -20.74
C GLU A 317 13.26 -19.17 -19.86
N GLY A 318 13.03 -20.26 -19.12
CA GLY A 318 11.93 -20.41 -18.17
C GLY A 318 10.61 -20.75 -18.84
N GLU A 319 9.58 -20.99 -18.03
CA GLU A 319 8.22 -21.18 -18.53
C GLU A 319 7.68 -19.87 -19.14
N LEU A 320 6.76 -19.99 -20.09
CA LEU A 320 6.01 -18.85 -20.63
C LEU A 320 5.14 -18.24 -19.54
N VAL A 321 4.81 -16.95 -19.68
CA VAL A 321 3.86 -16.31 -18.77
C VAL A 321 2.46 -16.81 -19.12
N LYS A 322 1.78 -17.40 -18.14
CA LYS A 322 0.45 -18.00 -18.36
C LYS A 322 -0.62 -16.92 -18.26
N LEU A 323 -1.52 -16.88 -19.24
CA LEU A 323 -2.67 -15.97 -19.29
C LEU A 323 -3.96 -16.78 -19.20
N ASN A 324 -4.67 -16.60 -18.09
CA ASN A 324 -5.88 -17.35 -17.78
C ASN A 324 -7.12 -16.44 -17.82
N CYS A 325 -8.21 -16.96 -18.37
CA CYS A 325 -9.50 -16.28 -18.40
C CYS A 325 -10.50 -17.07 -17.56
N TYR A 326 -11.24 -16.37 -16.69
CA TYR A 326 -12.28 -16.97 -15.83
C TYR A 326 -13.62 -16.27 -16.06
N GLN A 327 -14.76 -16.91 -15.74
CA GLN A 327 -16.06 -16.24 -15.90
C GLN A 327 -16.26 -15.18 -14.83
N SER A 328 -15.81 -15.45 -13.60
CA SER A 328 -16.00 -14.56 -12.45
C SER A 328 -14.76 -14.43 -11.57
N GLY A 329 -14.74 -13.39 -10.71
CA GLY A 329 -13.69 -13.23 -9.69
C GLY A 329 -13.60 -14.43 -8.72
N LYS A 330 -14.74 -15.05 -8.38
CA LYS A 330 -14.78 -16.29 -7.59
C LYS A 330 -14.13 -17.47 -8.32
N GLU A 331 -14.42 -17.64 -9.61
CA GLU A 331 -13.77 -18.68 -10.43
C GLU A 331 -12.28 -18.40 -10.64
N GLU A 332 -11.87 -17.13 -10.74
CA GLU A 332 -10.47 -16.75 -10.76
C GLU A 332 -9.76 -17.16 -9.47
N ALA A 333 -10.36 -16.89 -8.30
CA ALA A 333 -9.83 -17.32 -7.02
C ALA A 333 -9.75 -18.85 -6.91
N GLN A 334 -10.78 -19.56 -7.37
CA GLN A 334 -10.79 -21.01 -7.42
C GLN A 334 -9.68 -21.55 -8.33
N GLY A 335 -9.62 -21.12 -9.59
CA GLY A 335 -8.63 -21.61 -10.55
C GLY A 335 -7.19 -21.29 -10.15
N VAL A 336 -6.93 -20.12 -9.53
CA VAL A 336 -5.61 -19.82 -8.95
C VAL A 336 -5.27 -20.80 -7.82
N CYS A 337 -6.21 -21.08 -6.92
CA CYS A 337 -5.99 -22.03 -5.83
C CYS A 337 -5.79 -23.47 -6.36
N ASP A 338 -6.54 -23.88 -7.37
CA ASP A 338 -6.43 -25.21 -7.96
C ASP A 338 -5.06 -25.40 -8.63
N ILE A 339 -4.51 -24.37 -9.29
CA ILE A 339 -3.12 -24.37 -9.79
C ILE A 339 -2.13 -24.50 -8.63
N ILE A 340 -2.36 -23.80 -7.52
CA ILE A 340 -1.48 -23.85 -6.36
C ILE A 340 -1.46 -25.25 -5.74
N GLU A 341 -2.63 -25.88 -5.55
CA GLU A 341 -2.74 -27.21 -4.97
C GLU A 341 -2.17 -28.30 -5.88
N ASN A 342 -2.56 -28.30 -7.15
CA ASN A 342 -2.25 -29.39 -8.07
C ASN A 342 -0.81 -29.36 -8.56
N ASN A 343 -0.32 -28.16 -8.90
CA ASN A 343 0.95 -28.01 -9.63
C ASN A 343 2.08 -27.46 -8.74
N LEU A 344 1.78 -26.53 -7.84
CA LEU A 344 2.83 -25.76 -7.16
C LEU A 344 3.18 -26.28 -5.78
N LYS A 345 2.24 -26.83 -5.01
CA LYS A 345 2.50 -27.38 -3.66
C LYS A 345 3.57 -28.49 -3.67
N LYS A 346 3.73 -29.19 -4.80
CA LYS A 346 4.77 -30.20 -5.01
C LYS A 346 6.12 -29.63 -5.48
N LYS A 347 6.14 -28.42 -6.06
CA LYS A 347 7.30 -27.83 -6.74
C LYS A 347 7.97 -26.71 -5.93
N TYR A 348 7.19 -25.95 -5.14
CA TYR A 348 7.68 -24.80 -4.38
C TYR A 348 7.06 -24.74 -2.99
N SER A 349 7.83 -24.16 -2.05
CA SER A 349 7.31 -23.75 -0.75
C SER A 349 6.20 -22.72 -0.90
N LEU A 350 5.09 -22.85 -0.17
CA LEU A 350 4.01 -21.84 -0.20
C LEU A 350 4.49 -20.46 0.25
N ASN A 351 5.55 -20.41 1.08
CA ASN A 351 6.18 -19.15 1.49
C ASN A 351 6.79 -18.37 0.32
N ASN A 352 7.11 -19.05 -0.79
CA ASN A 352 7.67 -18.46 -2.01
C ASN A 352 6.61 -18.27 -3.11
N VAL A 353 5.32 -18.44 -2.78
CA VAL A 353 4.19 -18.15 -3.67
C VAL A 353 3.51 -16.86 -3.22
N SER A 354 3.18 -15.98 -4.17
CA SER A 354 2.45 -14.75 -3.87
C SER A 354 1.33 -14.44 -4.85
N ILE A 355 0.23 -13.89 -4.33
CA ILE A 355 -0.87 -13.31 -5.09
C ILE A 355 -0.82 -11.80 -4.93
N LEU A 356 -0.65 -11.09 -6.05
CA LEU A 356 -0.46 -9.64 -6.11
C LEU A 356 -1.69 -8.97 -6.73
N VAL A 357 -2.49 -8.31 -5.90
CA VAL A 357 -3.70 -7.61 -6.32
C VAL A 357 -3.46 -6.11 -6.54
N ARG A 358 -4.30 -5.44 -7.32
CA ARG A 358 -4.23 -3.98 -7.50
C ARG A 358 -4.82 -3.23 -6.30
N ALA A 359 -5.92 -3.73 -5.76
CA ALA A 359 -6.65 -3.16 -4.63
C ALA A 359 -6.90 -4.20 -3.53
N ILE A 360 -6.91 -3.74 -2.28
CA ILE A 360 -6.95 -4.62 -1.11
C ILE A 360 -8.28 -5.37 -0.94
N TYR A 361 -9.38 -4.87 -1.53
CA TYR A 361 -10.67 -5.56 -1.48
C TYR A 361 -10.65 -6.86 -2.31
N GLN A 362 -9.80 -6.95 -3.33
CA GLN A 362 -9.67 -8.16 -4.17
C GLN A 362 -9.13 -9.36 -3.38
N THR A 363 -8.45 -9.15 -2.25
CA THR A 363 -7.90 -10.28 -1.46
C THR A 363 -8.99 -11.18 -0.92
N ARG A 364 -10.20 -10.66 -0.71
CA ARG A 364 -11.31 -11.38 -0.08
C ARG A 364 -11.66 -12.69 -0.79
N GLU A 365 -11.81 -12.68 -2.11
CA GLU A 365 -12.21 -13.89 -2.87
C GLU A 365 -11.16 -15.00 -2.70
N PHE A 366 -9.87 -14.63 -2.65
CA PHE A 366 -8.78 -15.56 -2.38
C PHE A 366 -8.75 -16.02 -0.92
N GLU A 367 -8.92 -15.09 0.03
CA GLU A 367 -8.99 -15.41 1.47
C GLU A 367 -10.12 -16.42 1.76
N GLU A 368 -11.31 -16.22 1.18
CA GLU A 368 -12.45 -17.14 1.31
C GLU A 368 -12.15 -18.52 0.71
N ARG A 369 -11.55 -18.57 -0.49
CA ARG A 369 -11.18 -19.86 -1.11
C ARG A 369 -10.15 -20.59 -0.26
N PHE A 370 -9.11 -19.90 0.24
CA PHE A 370 -8.09 -20.49 1.10
C PHE A 370 -8.67 -21.05 2.40
N LEU A 371 -9.63 -20.35 3.01
CA LEU A 371 -10.33 -20.85 4.20
C LEU A 371 -11.13 -22.14 3.88
N LYS A 372 -11.82 -22.19 2.74
CA LYS A 372 -12.62 -23.36 2.33
C LYS A 372 -11.77 -24.61 2.10
N ILE A 373 -10.59 -24.47 1.51
CA ILE A 373 -9.69 -25.60 1.18
C ILE A 373 -8.63 -25.85 2.26
N GLY A 374 -8.59 -25.05 3.33
CA GLY A 374 -7.64 -25.22 4.42
C GLY A 374 -6.19 -24.94 4.02
N ILE A 375 -5.94 -23.94 3.16
CA ILE A 375 -4.58 -23.48 2.84
C ILE A 375 -4.19 -22.30 3.73
N GLY A 376 -3.04 -22.41 4.38
CA GLY A 376 -2.46 -21.31 5.17
C GLY A 376 -2.09 -20.11 4.30
N TYR A 377 -2.52 -18.91 4.72
CA TYR A 377 -2.21 -17.67 4.02
C TYR A 377 -1.86 -16.54 5.01
N ARG A 378 -1.22 -15.48 4.48
CA ARG A 378 -0.96 -14.23 5.20
C ARG A 378 -1.14 -13.02 4.30
N VAL A 379 -1.73 -11.95 4.84
CA VAL A 379 -1.85 -10.65 4.18
C VAL A 379 -0.69 -9.76 4.61
N LEU A 380 0.16 -9.35 3.65
CA LEU A 380 1.30 -8.46 3.92
C LEU A 380 0.95 -7.02 3.54
N GLY A 381 1.19 -6.09 4.48
CA GLY A 381 0.88 -4.66 4.28
C GLY A 381 -0.58 -4.29 4.50
N GLY A 382 -1.37 -5.17 5.12
CA GLY A 382 -2.77 -4.94 5.50
C GLY A 382 -3.24 -5.96 6.54
N THR A 383 -4.47 -5.81 7.04
CA THR A 383 -5.14 -6.79 7.90
C THR A 383 -5.99 -7.74 7.06
N LYS A 384 -6.20 -8.97 7.55
CA LYS A 384 -7.14 -9.92 6.93
C LYS A 384 -8.53 -9.30 6.83
N PHE A 385 -9.33 -9.77 5.87
CA PHE A 385 -10.62 -9.17 5.56
C PHE A 385 -11.52 -9.01 6.80
N TYR A 386 -11.79 -10.09 7.53
CA TYR A 386 -12.63 -10.06 8.74
C TYR A 386 -11.99 -9.37 9.96
N GLU A 387 -10.69 -9.03 9.87
CA GLU A 387 -9.99 -8.32 10.93
C GLU A 387 -10.00 -6.80 10.77
N ARG A 388 -10.38 -6.30 9.59
CA ARG A 388 -10.45 -4.86 9.32
C ARG A 388 -11.45 -4.19 10.27
N ALA A 389 -11.12 -2.97 10.70
CA ALA A 389 -11.88 -2.29 11.75
C ALA A 389 -13.36 -2.09 11.36
N GLU A 390 -13.61 -1.68 10.12
CA GLU A 390 -14.95 -1.49 9.56
C GLU A 390 -15.73 -2.79 9.45
N ILE A 391 -15.06 -3.90 9.13
CA ILE A 391 -15.68 -5.22 9.06
C ILE A 391 -16.04 -5.70 10.46
N LYS A 392 -15.12 -5.58 11.43
CA LYS A 392 -15.40 -5.91 12.84
C LYS A 392 -16.51 -5.06 13.43
N ASP A 393 -16.59 -3.77 13.06
CA ASP A 393 -17.69 -2.90 13.47
C ASP A 393 -19.03 -3.40 12.92
N ALA A 394 -19.13 -3.64 11.62
CA ALA A 394 -20.34 -4.16 10.98
C ALA A 394 -20.76 -5.53 11.56
N VAL A 395 -19.80 -6.45 11.73
CA VAL A 395 -20.04 -7.77 12.33
C VAL A 395 -20.46 -7.64 13.80
N SER A 396 -19.98 -6.66 14.56
CA SER A 396 -20.40 -6.46 15.95
C SER A 396 -21.88 -6.09 16.07
N TYR A 397 -22.42 -5.29 15.15
CA TYR A 397 -23.87 -5.06 15.11
C TYR A 397 -24.64 -6.36 14.86
N LEU A 398 -24.20 -7.15 13.88
CA LEU A 398 -24.83 -8.43 13.57
C LEU A 398 -24.78 -9.41 14.75
N ARG A 399 -23.64 -9.48 15.45
CA ARG A 399 -23.46 -10.33 16.63
C ARG A 399 -24.42 -9.96 17.78
N ILE A 400 -24.56 -8.68 18.12
CA ILE A 400 -25.48 -8.26 19.20
C ILE A 400 -26.96 -8.41 18.83
N ILE A 401 -27.28 -8.29 17.53
CA ILE A 401 -28.62 -8.61 17.02
C ILE A 401 -28.90 -10.11 17.18
N ASN A 402 -27.95 -10.97 16.77
CA ASN A 402 -28.10 -12.42 16.84
C ASN A 402 -28.09 -12.96 18.29
N GLN A 403 -27.21 -12.41 19.14
CA GLN A 403 -26.99 -12.88 20.51
C GLN A 403 -26.98 -11.71 21.49
N LYS A 404 -28.01 -11.64 22.33
CA LYS A 404 -28.17 -10.61 23.38
C LYS A 404 -27.04 -10.59 24.41
N TYR A 405 -26.46 -11.76 24.70
CA TYR A 405 -25.42 -11.91 25.71
C TYR A 405 -24.00 -11.56 25.21
N ASP A 406 -23.86 -11.06 23.98
CA ASP A 406 -22.56 -10.70 23.41
C ASP A 406 -22.10 -9.30 23.84
N ASP A 407 -21.63 -9.23 25.08
CA ASP A 407 -21.18 -7.98 25.72
C ASP A 407 -20.03 -7.30 24.96
N LEU A 408 -19.13 -8.08 24.35
CA LEU A 408 -18.01 -7.57 23.55
C LEU A 408 -18.51 -6.90 22.26
N ALA A 409 -19.50 -7.50 21.61
CA ALA A 409 -20.12 -6.92 20.41
C ALA A 409 -20.90 -5.64 20.75
N LEU A 410 -21.64 -5.63 21.87
CA LEU A 410 -22.36 -4.44 22.34
C LEU A 410 -21.41 -3.27 22.62
N GLU A 411 -20.33 -3.52 23.36
CA GLU A 411 -19.32 -2.50 23.67
C GLU A 411 -18.74 -1.88 22.39
N ARG A 412 -18.35 -2.72 21.43
CA ARG A 412 -17.82 -2.26 20.15
C ARG A 412 -18.85 -1.45 19.35
N ALA A 413 -20.08 -1.95 19.23
CA ALA A 413 -21.14 -1.30 18.48
C ALA A 413 -21.52 0.08 19.07
N LEU A 414 -21.45 0.23 20.41
CA LEU A 414 -21.68 1.51 21.09
C LEU A 414 -20.64 2.59 20.74
N GLN A 415 -19.39 2.19 20.48
CA GLN A 415 -18.28 3.10 20.20
C GLN A 415 -18.21 3.57 18.73
N SER A 416 -18.80 2.81 17.79
CA SER A 416 -18.70 3.08 16.35
C SER A 416 -20.08 3.00 15.66
N PRO A 417 -20.72 4.14 15.31
CA PRO A 417 -20.25 5.52 15.48
C PRO A 417 -20.24 6.02 16.93
N ARG A 418 -19.51 7.10 17.19
CA ARG A 418 -19.42 7.68 18.54
C ARG A 418 -20.76 8.26 18.99
N ARG A 419 -21.36 7.66 20.01
CA ARG A 419 -22.65 8.03 20.60
C ARG A 419 -22.57 8.89 21.86
N GLY A 420 -21.39 9.42 22.18
CA GLY A 420 -21.18 10.20 23.40
C GLY A 420 -21.15 9.36 24.69
N VAL A 421 -21.12 8.03 24.55
CA VAL A 421 -20.85 7.07 25.63
C VAL A 421 -19.32 6.94 25.75
N GLY A 422 -18.78 7.34 26.90
CA GLY A 422 -17.35 7.30 27.17
C GLY A 422 -16.95 6.11 28.05
N GLU A 423 -15.64 5.92 28.22
CA GLU A 423 -15.06 4.84 29.02
C GLU A 423 -15.57 4.81 30.47
N SER A 424 -15.80 5.98 31.09
CA SER A 424 -16.39 6.07 32.43
C SER A 424 -17.79 5.46 32.50
N THR A 425 -18.59 5.63 31.45
CA THR A 425 -19.96 5.09 31.38
C THR A 425 -19.93 3.60 31.10
N ILE A 426 -19.03 3.14 30.24
CA ILE A 426 -18.80 1.71 29.98
C ILE A 426 -18.38 1.00 31.28
N ASN A 427 -17.43 1.57 32.02
CA ASN A 427 -17.01 1.06 33.33
C ASN A 427 -18.15 1.02 34.35
N GLN A 428 -19.01 2.05 34.37
CA GLN A 428 -20.21 2.06 35.22
C GLN A 428 -21.15 0.87 34.88
N ILE A 429 -21.36 0.58 33.59
CA ILE A 429 -22.18 -0.54 33.14
C ILE A 429 -21.52 -1.88 33.55
N TYR A 430 -20.20 -2.03 33.36
CA TYR A 430 -19.48 -3.25 33.77
C TYR A 430 -19.57 -3.51 35.28
N LEU A 431 -19.39 -2.48 36.10
CA LEU A 431 -19.52 -2.61 37.56
C LEU A 431 -20.93 -3.03 37.97
N TYR A 432 -21.96 -2.48 37.32
CA TYR A 432 -23.33 -2.86 37.57
C TYR A 432 -23.64 -4.29 37.10
N ALA A 433 -23.15 -4.67 35.91
CA ALA A 433 -23.27 -6.01 35.35
C ALA A 433 -22.64 -7.05 36.27
N ALA A 434 -21.42 -6.80 36.75
CA ALA A 434 -20.71 -7.68 37.67
C ALA A 434 -21.44 -7.82 39.03
N LYS A 435 -21.95 -6.71 39.58
CA LYS A 435 -22.68 -6.71 40.85
C LYS A 435 -24.00 -7.49 40.77
N ASN A 436 -24.72 -7.36 39.66
CA ASN A 436 -26.06 -7.91 39.48
C ASN A 436 -26.12 -9.22 38.68
N LYS A 437 -24.96 -9.71 38.17
CA LYS A 437 -24.84 -10.89 37.30
C LYS A 437 -25.75 -10.81 36.07
N LEU A 438 -25.73 -9.66 35.39
CA LEU A 438 -26.49 -9.38 34.18
C LEU A 438 -25.55 -9.17 33.00
N CYS A 439 -26.01 -9.38 31.77
CA CYS A 439 -25.28 -8.90 30.60
C CYS A 439 -25.32 -7.36 30.53
N LEU A 440 -24.48 -6.77 29.69
CA LEU A 440 -24.39 -5.32 29.54
C LEU A 440 -25.70 -4.72 29.04
N GLU A 441 -26.44 -5.39 28.15
CA GLU A 441 -27.72 -4.90 27.64
C GLU A 441 -28.76 -4.76 28.76
N ASP A 442 -28.93 -5.80 29.58
CA ASP A 442 -29.86 -5.78 30.72
C ASP A 442 -29.41 -4.81 31.82
N SER A 443 -28.10 -4.67 31.98
CA SER A 443 -27.52 -3.68 32.89
C SER A 443 -27.87 -2.26 32.45
N ILE A 444 -27.77 -1.95 31.16
CA ILE A 444 -28.16 -0.64 30.64
C ILE A 444 -29.65 -0.38 30.90
N LEU A 445 -30.53 -1.35 30.64
CA LEU A 445 -31.97 -1.21 30.88
C LEU A 445 -32.28 -0.90 32.35
N LYS A 446 -31.71 -1.65 33.30
CA LYS A 446 -31.93 -1.38 34.73
C LYS A 446 -31.35 -0.05 35.19
N ILE A 447 -30.16 0.33 34.74
CA ILE A 447 -29.59 1.64 35.08
C ILE A 447 -30.45 2.79 34.50
N LEU A 448 -31.06 2.59 33.33
CA LEU A 448 -32.01 3.55 32.75
C LEU A 448 -33.28 3.69 33.59
N GLU A 449 -33.81 2.60 34.14
CA GLU A 449 -34.95 2.58 35.08
C GLU A 449 -34.60 3.31 36.39
N GLU A 450 -33.40 3.08 36.92
CA GLU A 450 -32.88 3.71 38.14
C GLU A 450 -32.43 5.17 37.93
N ASN A 451 -32.53 5.71 36.71
CA ASN A 451 -32.03 7.05 36.34
C ASN A 451 -30.53 7.27 36.64
N GLY A 452 -29.71 6.22 36.56
CA GLY A 452 -28.28 6.27 36.87
C GLY A 452 -27.38 6.93 35.81
N PHE A 453 -27.94 7.39 34.68
CA PHE A 453 -27.20 8.05 33.60
C PHE A 453 -27.52 9.54 33.48
N LYS A 454 -26.53 10.33 33.04
CA LYS A 454 -26.73 11.74 32.66
C LYS A 454 -27.74 11.85 31.50
N PRO A 455 -28.54 12.95 31.38
CA PRO A 455 -29.63 13.06 30.42
C PRO A 455 -29.24 12.76 28.96
N LYS A 456 -28.07 13.24 28.51
CA LYS A 456 -27.58 13.00 27.15
C LYS A 456 -27.24 11.54 26.87
N ILE A 457 -26.66 10.86 27.86
CA ILE A 457 -26.28 9.44 27.77
C ILE A 457 -27.55 8.58 27.82
N LYS A 458 -28.50 8.93 28.69
CA LYS A 458 -29.81 8.29 28.79
C LYS A 458 -30.51 8.24 27.42
N ILE A 459 -30.65 9.40 26.76
CA ILE A 459 -31.27 9.48 25.43
C ILE A 459 -30.53 8.60 24.42
N SER A 460 -29.19 8.70 24.39
CA SER A 460 -28.40 7.95 23.41
C SER A 460 -28.46 6.43 23.60
N LEU A 461 -28.42 5.94 24.85
CA LEU A 461 -28.51 4.52 25.15
C LEU A 461 -29.92 3.99 24.89
N SER A 462 -30.95 4.72 25.27
CA SER A 462 -32.35 4.35 24.97
C SER A 462 -32.61 4.26 23.46
N GLN A 463 -32.13 5.24 22.68
CA GLN A 463 -32.24 5.20 21.22
C GLN A 463 -31.53 3.99 20.62
N PHE A 464 -30.33 3.69 21.12
CA PHE A 464 -29.54 2.56 20.63
C PHE A 464 -30.18 1.20 20.96
N LEU A 465 -30.69 1.00 22.17
CA LEU A 465 -31.41 -0.23 22.54
C LEU A 465 -32.70 -0.40 21.73
N ASN A 466 -33.42 0.70 21.47
CA ASN A 466 -34.60 0.66 20.59
C ASN A 466 -34.23 0.25 19.16
N MET A 467 -33.10 0.74 18.64
CA MET A 467 -32.58 0.30 17.34
C MET A 467 -32.24 -1.19 17.34
N ILE A 468 -31.54 -1.71 18.36
CA ILE A 468 -31.23 -3.15 18.45
C ILE A 468 -32.50 -4.00 18.46
N ASN A 469 -33.48 -3.63 19.27
CA ASN A 469 -34.75 -4.36 19.35
C ASN A 469 -35.53 -4.30 18.03
N LYS A 470 -35.51 -3.15 17.34
CA LYS A 470 -36.05 -3.02 16.00
C LYS A 470 -35.33 -3.97 15.02
N TRP A 471 -34.00 -3.95 14.98
CA TRP A 471 -33.22 -4.79 14.07
C TRP A 471 -33.39 -6.30 14.35
N ARG A 472 -33.60 -6.70 15.61
CA ARG A 472 -33.97 -8.08 15.97
C ARG A 472 -35.32 -8.50 15.40
N ASN A 473 -36.29 -7.58 15.34
CA ASN A 473 -37.57 -7.84 14.69
C ASN A 473 -37.42 -7.85 13.17
N ASP A 474 -36.65 -6.91 12.62
CA ASP A 474 -36.36 -6.84 11.18
C ASP A 474 -35.62 -8.08 10.67
N LEU A 475 -34.80 -8.75 11.49
CA LEU A 475 -34.14 -10.02 11.16
C LEU A 475 -35.13 -11.14 10.85
N LYS A 476 -36.34 -11.11 11.43
CA LYS A 476 -37.38 -12.14 11.19
C LYS A 476 -38.03 -12.01 9.81
N THR A 477 -38.02 -10.80 9.24
CA THR A 477 -38.72 -10.48 7.98
C THR A 477 -37.77 -10.23 6.82
N ASN A 478 -36.54 -9.79 7.09
CA ASN A 478 -35.56 -9.43 6.07
C ASN A 478 -34.45 -10.48 5.97
N LYS A 479 -33.85 -10.60 4.78
CA LYS A 479 -32.61 -11.36 4.61
C LYS A 479 -31.47 -10.67 5.37
N HIS A 480 -30.56 -11.45 5.95
CA HIS A 480 -29.44 -10.97 6.78
C HIS A 480 -28.55 -9.94 6.08
N PHE A 481 -28.31 -10.06 4.78
CA PHE A 481 -27.54 -9.05 4.03
C PHE A 481 -28.30 -7.74 3.81
N ASP A 482 -29.63 -7.76 3.71
CA ASP A 482 -30.44 -6.54 3.61
C ASP A 482 -30.58 -5.88 4.99
N LEU A 483 -30.68 -6.70 6.05
CA LEU A 483 -30.63 -6.23 7.43
C LEU A 483 -29.35 -5.43 7.70
N LEU A 484 -28.17 -5.91 7.26
CA LEU A 484 -26.93 -5.17 7.48
C LEU A 484 -26.97 -3.78 6.82
N LYS A 485 -27.60 -3.61 5.64
CA LYS A 485 -27.75 -2.28 5.02
C LYS A 485 -28.58 -1.35 5.91
N ILE A 486 -29.73 -1.83 6.40
CA ILE A 486 -30.61 -1.09 7.30
C ILE A 486 -29.84 -0.69 8.56
N VAL A 487 -29.13 -1.63 9.18
CA VAL A 487 -28.32 -1.40 10.37
C VAL A 487 -27.24 -0.34 10.13
N LEU A 488 -26.48 -0.42 9.03
CA LEU A 488 -25.40 0.52 8.73
C LEU A 488 -25.91 1.94 8.47
N ASP A 489 -27.08 2.07 7.84
CA ASP A 489 -27.70 3.37 7.58
C ASP A 489 -28.32 3.96 8.85
N GLU A 490 -29.14 3.19 9.58
CA GLU A 490 -29.85 3.66 10.79
C GLU A 490 -28.92 3.91 11.98
N SER A 491 -27.82 3.14 12.08
CA SER A 491 -26.80 3.37 13.11
C SER A 491 -25.99 4.65 12.88
N GLY A 492 -26.09 5.25 11.68
CA GLY A 492 -25.26 6.38 11.23
C GLY A 492 -23.86 5.97 10.75
N TYR A 493 -23.58 4.66 10.62
CA TYR A 493 -22.27 4.16 10.22
C TYR A 493 -21.95 4.52 8.76
N SER A 494 -22.90 4.30 7.85
CA SER A 494 -22.78 4.69 6.44
C SER A 494 -22.53 6.18 6.28
N GLU A 495 -23.23 7.02 7.05
CA GLU A 495 -23.07 8.48 7.00
C GLU A 495 -21.69 8.91 7.54
N MET A 496 -21.21 8.27 8.62
CA MET A 496 -19.89 8.51 9.19
C MET A 496 -18.77 8.29 8.16
N LEU A 497 -18.88 7.24 7.35
CA LEU A 497 -17.91 6.95 6.29
C LEU A 497 -18.05 7.90 5.10
N LYS A 498 -19.28 8.17 4.63
CA LYS A 498 -19.53 9.06 3.48
C LYS A 498 -19.15 10.52 3.74
N ASN A 499 -19.31 11.01 4.97
CA ASN A 499 -18.99 12.39 5.34
C ASN A 499 -17.47 12.68 5.32
N LYS A 500 -16.62 11.65 5.32
CA LYS A 500 -15.16 11.80 5.21
C LYS A 500 -14.70 11.34 3.83
N LYS A 501 -14.60 12.29 2.89
CA LYS A 501 -14.06 12.05 1.54
C LYS A 501 -12.54 11.92 1.58
N ASP A 502 -12.04 10.76 1.97
CA ASP A 502 -10.63 10.38 1.83
C ASP A 502 -10.50 8.97 1.25
N LEU A 503 -9.32 8.69 0.69
CA LEU A 503 -9.03 7.42 0.01
C LEU A 503 -9.12 6.21 0.97
N GLU A 504 -8.94 6.44 2.27
CA GLU A 504 -9.05 5.41 3.30
C GLU A 504 -10.52 5.01 3.53
N ASN A 505 -11.44 5.97 3.68
CA ASN A 505 -12.86 5.69 3.85
C ASN A 505 -13.52 5.19 2.56
N GLU A 506 -13.03 5.59 1.39
CA GLU A 506 -13.41 4.96 0.12
C GLU A 506 -13.09 3.46 0.15
N ASN A 507 -11.86 3.08 0.54
CA ASN A 507 -11.48 1.68 0.71
C ASN A 507 -12.35 0.97 1.78
N ARG A 508 -12.67 1.64 2.90
CA ARG A 508 -13.56 1.07 3.93
C ARG A 508 -14.97 0.83 3.41
N LEU A 509 -15.52 1.76 2.64
CA LEU A 509 -16.83 1.61 2.00
C LEU A 509 -16.82 0.46 0.99
N GLU A 510 -15.74 0.32 0.22
CA GLU A 510 -15.55 -0.84 -0.66
C GLU A 510 -15.51 -2.14 0.13
N ASN A 511 -14.78 -2.20 1.25
CA ASN A 511 -14.74 -3.38 2.12
C ASN A 511 -16.12 -3.73 2.71
N ILE A 512 -16.92 -2.73 3.11
CA ILE A 512 -18.30 -2.96 3.60
C ILE A 512 -19.21 -3.48 2.48
N LYS A 513 -19.08 -2.98 1.26
CA LYS A 513 -19.81 -3.53 0.10
C LYS A 513 -19.40 -4.97 -0.18
N GLU A 514 -18.12 -5.29 -0.03
CA GLU A 514 -17.65 -6.67 -0.07
C GLU A 514 -18.25 -7.52 1.04
N LEU A 515 -18.37 -7.02 2.27
CA LEU A 515 -19.03 -7.76 3.36
C LEU A 515 -20.47 -8.13 3.02
N LEU A 516 -21.23 -7.17 2.49
CA LEU A 516 -22.62 -7.39 2.05
C LEU A 516 -22.72 -8.48 0.98
N ARG A 517 -21.70 -8.59 0.12
CA ARG A 517 -21.62 -9.65 -0.89
C ARG A 517 -21.28 -10.99 -0.26
N ALA A 518 -20.35 -11.02 0.70
CA ALA A 518 -20.02 -12.22 1.46
C ALA A 518 -21.24 -12.82 2.11
N MET A 519 -22.04 -11.98 2.75
CA MET A 519 -23.26 -12.42 3.40
C MET A 519 -24.24 -13.10 2.45
N ARG A 520 -24.30 -12.71 1.16
CA ARG A 520 -25.21 -13.34 0.18
C ARG A 520 -24.90 -14.81 -0.09
N ASP A 521 -23.68 -15.27 0.21
CA ASP A 521 -23.26 -16.65 -0.01
C ASP A 521 -23.70 -17.60 1.13
N TYR A 522 -24.37 -17.07 2.16
CA TYR A 522 -24.87 -17.82 3.32
C TYR A 522 -26.39 -17.71 3.38
N ASP A 523 -27.06 -18.76 3.84
CA ASP A 523 -28.52 -18.81 3.90
C ASP A 523 -29.11 -17.95 5.01
N ASN A 524 -28.40 -17.85 6.14
CA ASN A 524 -28.87 -17.14 7.33
C ASN A 524 -27.71 -16.45 8.07
N LEU A 525 -28.07 -15.62 9.05
CA LEU A 525 -27.12 -14.84 9.83
C LEU A 525 -26.19 -15.72 10.69
N GLU A 526 -26.72 -16.79 11.27
CA GLU A 526 -25.97 -17.70 12.15
C GLU A 526 -24.83 -18.37 11.39
N SER A 527 -25.11 -18.98 10.23
CA SER A 527 -24.12 -19.61 9.36
C SER A 527 -23.02 -18.63 8.92
N PHE A 528 -23.39 -17.38 8.62
CA PHE A 528 -22.41 -16.34 8.31
C PHE A 528 -21.52 -16.01 9.52
N LEU A 529 -22.10 -15.83 10.72
CA LEU A 529 -21.34 -15.51 11.94
C LEU A 529 -20.43 -16.66 12.36
N GLU A 530 -20.86 -17.92 12.20
CA GLU A 530 -20.02 -19.10 12.39
C GLU A 530 -18.82 -19.10 11.46
N HIS A 531 -19.03 -18.82 10.17
CA HIS A 531 -17.93 -18.69 9.22
C HIS A 531 -16.92 -17.61 9.63
N VAL A 532 -17.40 -16.43 10.05
CA VAL A 532 -16.54 -15.33 10.51
C VAL A 532 -15.72 -15.73 11.75
N ALA A 533 -16.33 -16.45 12.69
CA ALA A 533 -15.64 -16.96 13.89
C ALA A 533 -14.56 -17.98 13.53
N LEU A 534 -14.82 -18.89 12.58
CA LEU A 534 -13.84 -19.85 12.08
C LEU A 534 -12.70 -19.14 11.34
N ALA A 535 -13.02 -18.17 10.48
CA ALA A 535 -12.03 -17.39 9.73
C ALA A 535 -11.04 -16.61 10.63
N THR A 536 -11.50 -16.19 11.82
CA THR A 536 -10.71 -15.41 12.78
C THR A 536 -9.99 -16.26 13.84
N SER A 537 -10.37 -17.53 14.02
CA SER A 537 -9.77 -18.44 15.02
C SER A 537 -8.59 -19.27 14.51
N ILE A 538 -8.41 -19.38 13.18
CA ILE A 538 -7.29 -20.12 12.54
C ILE A 538 -5.90 -19.51 12.85
N ASP A 539 -5.83 -18.38 13.55
CA ASP A 539 -4.61 -17.58 13.69
C ASP A 539 -3.67 -17.93 14.83
N GLN A 540 -4.02 -18.76 15.82
CA GLN A 540 -3.11 -18.92 16.96
C GLN A 540 -1.97 -19.92 16.74
N GLU A 541 -2.08 -20.91 15.84
CA GLU A 541 -1.05 -21.96 15.70
C GLU A 541 -0.88 -22.56 14.29
N TRP A 542 -0.96 -21.77 13.21
CA TRP A 542 -0.53 -22.31 11.91
C TRP A 542 1.00 -22.35 11.81
N GLN A 543 1.62 -23.39 12.39
CA GLN A 543 3.01 -23.76 12.16
C GLN A 543 3.11 -24.44 10.78
N GLY A 544 3.34 -23.65 9.73
CA GLY A 544 3.43 -24.19 8.37
C GLY A 544 3.68 -23.11 7.33
N GLU A 545 3.88 -23.53 6.08
CA GLU A 545 4.07 -22.63 4.96
C GLU A 545 2.79 -21.83 4.65
N LYS A 546 2.93 -20.54 4.34
CA LYS A 546 1.80 -19.65 4.07
C LYS A 546 1.96 -18.90 2.75
N ILE A 547 0.88 -18.83 1.97
CA ILE A 547 0.81 -18.02 0.75
C ILE A 547 0.79 -16.54 1.10
N ASN A 548 1.49 -15.72 0.31
CA ASN A 548 1.57 -14.28 0.51
C ASN A 548 0.53 -13.53 -0.33
N LEU A 549 -0.48 -12.92 0.29
CA LEU A 549 -1.36 -11.96 -0.37
C LEU A 549 -0.93 -10.53 -0.07
N MET A 550 -0.79 -9.71 -1.10
CA MET A 550 -0.51 -8.28 -0.92
C MET A 550 -0.88 -7.47 -2.15
N THR A 551 -0.84 -6.14 -2.03
CA THR A 551 -0.98 -5.28 -3.20
C THR A 551 0.33 -5.23 -4.01
N MET A 552 0.24 -4.97 -5.31
CA MET A 552 1.42 -4.77 -6.16
C MET A 552 2.36 -3.68 -5.61
N HIS A 553 1.81 -2.63 -4.98
CA HIS A 553 2.58 -1.58 -4.32
C HIS A 553 3.39 -2.10 -3.12
N ALA A 554 2.79 -2.95 -2.29
CA ALA A 554 3.45 -3.54 -1.12
C ALA A 554 4.52 -4.57 -1.52
N ALA A 555 4.44 -5.13 -2.72
CA ALA A 555 5.40 -6.10 -3.24
C ALA A 555 6.72 -5.46 -3.72
N LYS A 556 6.80 -4.12 -3.84
CA LYS A 556 8.03 -3.45 -4.28
C LYS A 556 9.20 -3.83 -3.36
N GLY A 557 10.29 -4.31 -3.97
CA GLY A 557 11.48 -4.79 -3.27
C GLY A 557 11.44 -6.25 -2.81
N LEU A 558 10.28 -6.91 -2.85
CA LEU A 558 10.15 -8.35 -2.57
C LEU A 558 10.36 -9.18 -3.85
N GLU A 559 10.46 -10.49 -3.70
CA GLU A 559 10.64 -11.45 -4.78
C GLU A 559 10.15 -12.84 -4.36
N PHE A 560 9.54 -13.57 -5.28
CA PHE A 560 8.87 -14.86 -5.04
C PHE A 560 9.20 -15.84 -6.17
N ASP A 561 9.23 -17.14 -5.89
CA ASP A 561 9.44 -18.15 -6.93
C ASP A 561 8.29 -18.10 -7.95
N VAL A 562 7.06 -17.98 -7.44
CA VAL A 562 5.84 -17.91 -8.25
C VAL A 562 4.99 -16.71 -7.85
N VAL A 563 4.46 -16.00 -8.86
CA VAL A 563 3.58 -14.85 -8.67
C VAL A 563 2.31 -14.98 -9.51
N PHE A 564 1.17 -14.81 -8.86
CA PHE A 564 -0.14 -14.65 -9.48
C PHE A 564 -0.53 -13.18 -9.50
N LEU A 565 -1.02 -12.72 -10.65
CA LEU A 565 -1.42 -11.35 -10.93
C LEU A 565 -2.88 -11.34 -11.42
N PRO A 566 -3.85 -11.50 -10.50
CA PRO A 566 -5.27 -11.52 -10.85
C PRO A 566 -5.86 -10.12 -11.08
N GLY A 567 -7.02 -10.09 -11.72
CA GLY A 567 -7.79 -8.86 -11.96
C GLY A 567 -7.16 -7.91 -12.98
N TRP A 568 -6.56 -8.44 -14.05
CA TRP A 568 -6.08 -7.65 -15.19
C TRP A 568 -7.25 -7.26 -16.09
N GLU A 569 -8.10 -6.37 -15.58
CA GLU A 569 -9.35 -5.92 -16.19
C GLU A 569 -9.36 -4.40 -16.37
N GLU A 570 -9.94 -3.88 -17.45
CA GLU A 570 -10.17 -2.44 -17.63
C GLU A 570 -11.07 -1.90 -16.50
N GLY A 571 -10.71 -0.73 -15.97
CA GLY A 571 -11.39 -0.09 -14.83
C GLY A 571 -10.86 -0.52 -13.47
N LEU A 572 -10.38 -1.77 -13.36
CA LEU A 572 -9.70 -2.30 -12.17
C LEU A 572 -8.18 -2.08 -12.24
N PHE A 573 -7.57 -2.56 -13.32
CA PHE A 573 -6.15 -2.43 -13.59
C PHE A 573 -5.88 -2.31 -15.12
N PRO A 574 -5.76 -1.08 -15.65
CA PRO A 574 -5.53 0.19 -14.94
C PRO A 574 -6.77 0.74 -14.21
N HIS A 575 -6.54 1.37 -13.06
CA HIS A 575 -7.60 1.90 -12.21
C HIS A 575 -8.32 3.13 -12.82
N GLN A 576 -9.65 3.09 -12.93
CA GLN A 576 -10.44 4.07 -13.67
C GLN A 576 -10.26 5.52 -13.19
N LYS A 577 -10.43 5.79 -11.88
CA LYS A 577 -10.32 7.16 -11.34
C LYS A 577 -8.96 7.80 -11.61
N SER A 578 -7.91 6.98 -11.60
CA SER A 578 -6.55 7.47 -11.82
C SER A 578 -6.37 7.97 -13.25
N LEU A 579 -6.99 7.28 -14.22
CA LEU A 579 -7.02 7.70 -15.62
C LEU A 579 -7.81 9.00 -15.81
N GLU A 580 -8.94 9.16 -15.13
CA GLU A 580 -9.76 10.37 -15.21
C GLU A 580 -9.04 11.61 -14.66
N GLU A 581 -8.25 11.46 -13.58
CA GLU A 581 -7.57 12.59 -12.93
C GLU A 581 -6.30 13.08 -13.65
N LYS A 582 -5.49 12.16 -14.19
CA LYS A 582 -4.14 12.46 -14.70
C LYS A 582 -3.88 11.97 -16.12
N GLY A 583 -4.87 11.38 -16.78
CA GLY A 583 -4.77 10.90 -18.16
C GLY A 583 -3.57 9.97 -18.37
N ASP A 584 -2.79 10.26 -19.42
CA ASP A 584 -1.65 9.44 -19.84
C ASP A 584 -0.58 9.26 -18.75
N PHE A 585 -0.38 10.25 -17.89
CA PHE A 585 0.61 10.14 -16.82
C PHE A 585 0.23 9.05 -15.80
N ALA A 586 -1.05 8.95 -15.44
CA ALA A 586 -1.53 7.87 -14.58
C ALA A 586 -1.47 6.52 -15.28
N LEU A 587 -1.75 6.47 -16.58
CA LEU A 587 -1.61 5.23 -17.35
C LEU A 587 -0.16 4.74 -17.36
N GLU A 588 0.82 5.63 -17.55
CA GLU A 588 2.23 5.27 -17.47
C GLU A 588 2.63 4.76 -16.07
N GLU A 589 2.06 5.32 -15.00
CA GLU A 589 2.30 4.88 -13.63
C GLU A 589 1.67 3.51 -13.34
N GLU A 590 0.44 3.26 -13.78
CA GLU A 590 -0.19 1.93 -13.67
C GLU A 590 0.60 0.88 -14.48
N ARG A 591 1.20 1.27 -15.61
CA ARG A 591 2.09 0.40 -16.38
C ARG A 591 3.41 0.10 -15.65
N ARG A 592 3.99 1.09 -14.95
CA ARG A 592 5.13 0.87 -14.04
C ARG A 592 4.74 -0.09 -12.91
N LEU A 593 3.51 0.01 -12.39
CA LEU A 593 3.00 -0.92 -11.38
C LEU A 593 2.89 -2.36 -11.91
N ALA A 594 2.41 -2.54 -13.14
CA ALA A 594 2.35 -3.84 -13.81
C ALA A 594 3.75 -4.42 -14.02
N TYR A 595 4.70 -3.59 -14.47
CA TYR A 595 6.12 -3.95 -14.58
C TYR A 595 6.70 -4.39 -13.23
N VAL A 596 6.41 -3.65 -12.14
CA VAL A 596 6.84 -4.04 -10.78
C VAL A 596 6.25 -5.40 -10.42
N GLY A 597 4.95 -5.63 -10.64
CA GLY A 597 4.25 -6.88 -10.35
C GLY A 597 4.87 -8.09 -11.06
N ILE A 598 5.05 -8.03 -12.38
CA ILE A 598 5.65 -9.11 -13.18
C ILE A 598 7.09 -9.38 -12.70
N THR A 599 7.89 -8.35 -12.46
CA THR A 599 9.31 -8.50 -12.06
C THR A 599 9.51 -8.95 -10.60
N ARG A 600 8.43 -9.26 -9.88
CA ARG A 600 8.50 -9.95 -8.57
C ARG A 600 8.69 -11.46 -8.73
N ALA A 601 8.29 -12.02 -9.87
CA ALA A 601 8.40 -13.44 -10.16
C ALA A 601 9.84 -13.82 -10.54
N LYS A 602 10.35 -14.90 -9.93
CA LYS A 602 11.65 -15.48 -10.26
C LYS A 602 11.52 -16.53 -11.36
N LYS A 603 10.59 -17.47 -11.21
CA LYS A 603 10.50 -18.68 -12.04
C LYS A 603 9.24 -18.72 -12.89
N GLU A 604 8.08 -18.48 -12.27
CA GLU A 604 6.77 -18.57 -12.94
C GLU A 604 5.90 -17.35 -12.63
N ALA A 605 5.17 -16.87 -13.63
CA ALA A 605 4.22 -15.77 -13.51
C ALA A 605 2.91 -16.14 -14.19
N PHE A 606 1.81 -15.90 -13.49
CA PHE A 606 0.45 -16.16 -13.94
C PHE A 606 -0.32 -14.84 -13.94
N ILE A 607 -0.91 -14.48 -15.08
CA ILE A 607 -1.77 -13.31 -15.23
C ILE A 607 -3.19 -13.82 -15.47
N SER A 608 -4.17 -13.22 -14.79
CA SER A 608 -5.57 -13.60 -15.00
C SER A 608 -6.53 -12.42 -15.00
N PHE A 609 -7.66 -12.62 -15.67
CA PHE A 609 -8.77 -11.69 -15.68
C PHE A 609 -10.10 -12.45 -15.67
N ALA A 610 -11.13 -11.83 -15.09
CA ALA A 610 -12.51 -12.31 -15.14
C ALA A 610 -13.31 -11.57 -16.22
N ILE A 611 -14.30 -12.26 -16.81
CA ILE A 611 -15.24 -11.69 -17.79
C ILE A 611 -16.32 -10.87 -17.09
N LYS A 612 -16.70 -11.29 -15.88
CA LYS A 612 -17.68 -10.60 -15.02
C LYS A 612 -17.08 -10.43 -13.64
N ARG A 613 -17.03 -9.20 -13.16
CA ARG A 613 -16.71 -8.94 -11.77
C ARG A 613 -17.86 -8.18 -11.14
N ALA A 614 -18.25 -8.61 -9.95
CA ALA A 614 -19.12 -7.80 -9.15
C ALA A 614 -18.32 -6.54 -8.77
N PHE A 615 -18.78 -5.35 -9.14
CA PHE A 615 -18.22 -4.07 -8.66
C PHE A 615 -19.34 -3.22 -8.04
N HIS A 616 -19.13 -2.73 -6.81
CA HIS A 616 -20.06 -1.85 -6.09
C HIS A 616 -21.49 -2.35 -5.77
N GLY A 617 -21.86 -3.56 -6.17
CA GLY A 617 -23.15 -4.21 -5.88
C GLY A 617 -23.73 -4.89 -7.10
N ASP A 618 -23.28 -4.43 -8.27
CA ASP A 618 -23.76 -4.86 -9.57
C ASP A 618 -22.71 -5.73 -10.27
N TRP A 619 -23.20 -6.66 -11.09
CA TRP A 619 -22.36 -7.41 -12.01
C TRP A 619 -22.00 -6.51 -13.18
N MET A 620 -20.71 -6.26 -13.36
CA MET A 620 -20.21 -5.54 -14.51
C MET A 620 -19.49 -6.52 -15.41
N ASP A 621 -19.86 -6.48 -16.69
CA ASP A 621 -19.04 -7.08 -17.74
C ASP A 621 -17.72 -6.29 -17.80
N THR A 622 -16.62 -6.99 -17.57
CA THR A 622 -15.28 -6.43 -17.59
C THR A 622 -14.59 -6.74 -18.90
N LEU A 623 -13.85 -5.76 -19.43
CA LEU A 623 -12.97 -5.99 -20.57
C LEU A 623 -11.58 -6.39 -20.06
N PRO A 624 -10.86 -7.25 -20.79
CA PRO A 624 -9.46 -7.55 -20.46
C PRO A 624 -8.63 -6.26 -20.50
N SER A 625 -7.71 -6.11 -19.55
CA SER A 625 -6.81 -4.97 -19.46
C SER A 625 -6.05 -4.75 -20.76
N ARG A 626 -5.90 -3.48 -21.17
CA ARG A 626 -5.06 -3.08 -22.30
C ARG A 626 -3.61 -3.55 -22.15
N PHE A 627 -3.12 -3.74 -20.93
CA PHE A 627 -1.78 -4.26 -20.66
C PHE A 627 -1.59 -5.68 -21.19
N ILE A 628 -2.65 -6.49 -21.27
CA ILE A 628 -2.59 -7.82 -21.90
C ILE A 628 -2.29 -7.70 -23.39
N ASN A 629 -2.87 -6.69 -24.06
CA ASN A 629 -2.66 -6.44 -25.50
C ASN A 629 -1.33 -5.76 -25.84
N GLU A 630 -0.58 -5.34 -24.81
CA GLU A 630 0.77 -4.78 -24.94
C GLU A 630 1.86 -5.87 -24.82
N ILE A 631 1.47 -7.09 -24.43
CA ILE A 631 2.36 -8.24 -24.31
C ILE A 631 2.35 -9.05 -25.63
N PRO A 632 3.51 -9.36 -26.23
CA PRO A 632 3.60 -10.22 -27.40
C PRO A 632 3.00 -11.61 -27.18
N GLU A 633 2.33 -12.17 -28.19
CA GLU A 633 1.69 -13.49 -28.06
C GLU A 633 2.70 -14.64 -27.93
N GLU A 634 3.89 -14.50 -28.52
CA GLU A 634 4.96 -15.51 -28.50
C GLU A 634 5.46 -15.86 -27.09
N ILE A 635 5.27 -14.96 -26.13
CA ILE A 635 5.75 -15.11 -24.75
C ILE A 635 4.63 -15.41 -23.75
N LEU A 636 3.41 -15.59 -24.27
CA LEU A 636 2.22 -15.90 -23.50
C LEU A 636 1.73 -17.30 -23.82
N GLU A 637 1.58 -18.12 -22.78
CA GLU A 637 0.83 -19.36 -22.86
C GLU A 637 -0.61 -19.08 -22.46
N LYS A 638 -1.54 -19.24 -23.41
CA LYS A 638 -2.96 -19.03 -23.16
C LYS A 638 -3.56 -20.36 -22.73
N SER A 639 -3.96 -20.47 -21.47
CA SER A 639 -4.73 -21.64 -21.05
C SER A 639 -6.17 -21.47 -21.51
N GLU A 640 -6.57 -22.23 -22.52
CA GLU A 640 -7.98 -22.51 -22.76
C GLU A 640 -8.40 -23.46 -21.64
N ASN A 641 -9.06 -22.94 -20.61
CA ASN A 641 -9.85 -23.80 -19.74
C ASN A 641 -11.01 -24.29 -20.60
N ASP A 642 -10.82 -25.44 -21.25
CA ASP A 642 -11.93 -26.30 -21.61
C ASP A 642 -12.70 -26.52 -20.31
N VAL A 643 -13.90 -25.97 -20.24
CA VAL A 643 -14.83 -26.22 -19.14
C VAL A 643 -15.26 -27.67 -19.30
N GLN A 644 -14.42 -28.63 -18.91
CA GLN A 644 -14.85 -29.98 -18.62
C GLN A 644 -15.76 -29.88 -17.40
N ARG A 645 -17.06 -29.71 -17.64
CA ARG A 645 -18.08 -30.09 -16.66
C ARG A 645 -17.87 -31.56 -16.37
N ASN A 646 -17.24 -31.88 -15.23
CA ASN A 646 -17.36 -33.20 -14.65
C ASN A 646 -18.85 -33.43 -14.41
N ARG A 647 -19.44 -34.33 -15.20
CA ARG A 647 -20.87 -34.69 -15.17
C ARG A 647 -21.26 -35.56 -13.96
N ASP A 648 -20.39 -35.70 -12.96
CA ASP A 648 -20.57 -36.66 -11.87
C ASP A 648 -20.89 -36.03 -10.50
N ASP A 649 -21.19 -34.73 -10.42
CA ASP A 649 -21.88 -34.18 -9.25
C ASP A 649 -23.39 -34.27 -9.48
N PHE A 650 -23.98 -35.28 -8.84
CA PHE A 650 -25.42 -35.56 -8.75
C PHE A 650 -26.18 -34.32 -8.20
N GLU A 651 -26.71 -33.48 -9.09
CA GLU A 651 -27.74 -32.49 -8.74
C GLU A 651 -29.10 -32.95 -9.28
N PHE A 652 -30.00 -33.22 -8.35
CA PHE A 652 -31.41 -33.47 -8.60
C PHE A 652 -32.06 -32.15 -9.04
N ASN A 653 -32.44 -32.00 -10.31
CA ASN A 653 -33.59 -31.19 -10.71
C ASN A 653 -34.04 -31.51 -12.14
N GLN A 654 -35.36 -31.70 -12.26
CA GLN A 654 -36.10 -31.97 -13.49
C GLN A 654 -36.09 -30.78 -14.46
N ASP A 655 -36.17 -31.14 -15.73
CA ASP A 655 -36.62 -30.34 -16.89
C ASP A 655 -35.74 -29.16 -17.33
N VAL A 656 -34.94 -29.37 -18.37
CA VAL A 656 -35.09 -28.77 -19.72
C VAL A 656 -34.15 -29.52 -20.67
N ILE A 657 -34.73 -30.17 -21.69
CA ILE A 657 -34.01 -30.65 -22.88
C ILE A 657 -33.74 -29.43 -23.75
N ASP A 658 -32.48 -29.15 -24.07
CA ASP A 658 -32.16 -28.40 -25.29
C ASP A 658 -30.81 -28.89 -25.85
N ASP A 659 -30.90 -29.40 -27.07
CA ASP A 659 -29.78 -29.90 -27.88
C ASP A 659 -28.89 -28.74 -28.33
N PHE A 660 -27.62 -28.76 -27.93
CA PHE A 660 -26.58 -27.96 -28.59
C PHE A 660 -25.29 -28.78 -28.70
N GLU A 661 -25.13 -29.47 -29.83
CA GLU A 661 -23.83 -29.90 -30.33
C GLU A 661 -23.11 -28.70 -30.95
N GLY A 662 -22.14 -28.16 -30.21
CA GLY A 662 -21.18 -27.18 -30.71
C GLY A 662 -20.08 -26.99 -29.67
N GLU A 663 -18.82 -27.13 -30.07
CA GLU A 663 -17.63 -26.85 -29.24
C GLU A 663 -17.81 -25.51 -28.50
N TYR A 664 -18.06 -25.55 -27.19
CA TYR A 664 -18.34 -24.37 -26.39
C TYR A 664 -17.02 -23.60 -26.12
N ARG A 665 -16.71 -22.63 -26.97
CA ARG A 665 -15.58 -21.72 -26.80
C ARG A 665 -16.00 -20.52 -25.93
N SER A 666 -15.26 -20.26 -24.85
CA SER A 666 -15.62 -19.22 -23.86
C SER A 666 -15.83 -17.82 -24.50
N PRO A 667 -16.98 -17.13 -24.22
CA PRO A 667 -17.28 -15.79 -24.75
C PRO A 667 -16.23 -14.72 -24.44
N GLY A 668 -15.43 -14.91 -23.39
CA GLY A 668 -14.34 -14.00 -23.03
C GLY A 668 -13.23 -13.94 -24.07
N TRP A 669 -12.89 -15.07 -24.68
CA TRP A 669 -11.87 -15.14 -25.73
C TRP A 669 -12.31 -14.43 -27.00
N GLU A 670 -13.59 -14.50 -27.36
CA GLU A 670 -14.12 -13.74 -28.49
C GLU A 670 -14.10 -12.24 -28.24
N ARG A 671 -14.41 -11.79 -27.01
CA ARG A 671 -14.31 -10.37 -26.62
C ARG A 671 -12.87 -9.88 -26.69
N LEU A 672 -11.90 -10.66 -26.21
CA LEU A 672 -10.47 -10.35 -26.37
C LEU A 672 -10.07 -10.26 -27.86
N LYS A 673 -10.50 -11.23 -28.69
CA LYS A 673 -10.24 -11.21 -30.15
C LYS A 673 -10.87 -9.99 -30.84
N LYS A 674 -12.11 -9.64 -30.53
CA LYS A 674 -12.80 -8.43 -31.03
C LYS A 674 -12.07 -7.15 -30.61
N ASN A 675 -11.57 -7.07 -29.38
CA ASN A 675 -10.79 -5.93 -28.90
C ASN A 675 -9.42 -5.80 -29.59
N LYS A 676 -8.79 -6.90 -30.02
CA LYS A 676 -7.57 -6.83 -30.85
C LYS A 676 -7.84 -6.24 -32.23
N ILE A 677 -9.01 -6.51 -32.81
CA ILE A 677 -9.42 -6.00 -34.13
C ILE A 677 -9.72 -4.48 -34.08
N LEU A 678 -10.15 -3.95 -32.94
CA LEU A 678 -10.41 -2.52 -32.75
C LEU A 678 -9.16 -1.63 -32.72
N LYS A 679 -7.94 -2.19 -32.75
CA LYS A 679 -6.68 -1.41 -32.88
C LYS A 679 -6.42 -0.85 -34.28
N TRP A 680 -7.35 -0.97 -35.23
CA TRP A 680 -7.20 -0.45 -36.59
C TRP A 680 -8.30 0.57 -36.93
N LYS A 681 -8.17 1.78 -36.38
CA LYS A 681 -8.47 3.05 -37.05
C LYS A 681 -7.64 4.12 -36.35
N LYS A 682 -6.77 4.77 -37.13
CA LYS A 682 -5.85 5.83 -36.72
C LYS A 682 -6.55 6.97 -35.99
#